data_AF-A0A011UCS9-F1
#
_entry.id   AF-A0A011UCS9-F1
#
_cell.length_a   1.000
_cell.length_b   1.000
_cell.length_c   1.000
_cell.angle_alpha   90.00
_cell.angle_beta   90.00
_cell.angle_gamma   90.00
#
_symmetry.space_group_name_H-M   'P 1'
#
loop_
_entity.id
_entity.type
_entity.pdbx_description
1 polymer ?
#
loop_
_entity_poly.entity_id
_entity_poly.type
_entity_poly.pdbx_seq_one_letter_code
_entity_poly.pdbx_strand_id
1 'polypeptide(L)'
;MINPVIRKFASITAAICMAFTSIPAWAATQTDPSMIDYDQSVMEARENYIKTVGEAVLSYSSDFIDISALKLRANSDDLPNFQSAVQANYPELFFWRSTRYYSSGSYITRIQPVYSVDKDSAMSMLSEFYNEADKYLELVNDSMSNLEIALVLHDAIVNDVAYELPSVADKETYSFMIEKIGYCDLYSKVYAYLLSQCGIRSEIVFSDTMNHEWLKTELLPGRYFNIDITWDDPTPNVNGRVLHTYFGLSDTALKSDNKHKDYDSIYPDDTYFDNSGIKDLDTAIVELNGKLYAIYAGSGTRDRQLVELDIVLGQNSGKLERTSVSRLDNMVWSAGSQGYWMGIYTGLFKHGSKLYYNTPDSICWFDPATSESGVLVKPSKPSGKSIYGCYIDNGKVYAVYKSSPNDSGTPTYTAVYDLGDEPYVPPVHEHSYSSIPTWNWSEDMSSAAAVFKCVGCTDTQTVNARVVSSYNSNGDLIYTATANFGGKTFTDVKTVSLYTLTIPEAMEIVSSDRPAVNGKYKSGTKVTLRYLDEFAVTKVSLVNISDYSTDNNNGTLTVTIAGDAEIKVEYTVYTTFIEGVSVTLGSRIGLNVYFRPAESITEDGYIAFSGSTGETKIAISDITPDENGRYKATYYMSAKDIAENVNISFGYGSGYTVDFSLLNGKPYVNSLNYSPLDYLNTLSRTGNKKLSSLAESTKIFGNNAKAFFDGITPDKTVTGLTSDDVKSFAPSVTEGKSTKYYGQSLLLRSNTALRLYFKGSISGCKVTDSKGRSVSFVTGTASGMNYVEIPDITADNLENKFTVSLADGGKVTLSPMTYVYETLLHYENDSSKAQLCSTVRALYNYSKAVQNYLS
;
A
#
# COMPACT_ATOMS: atom_id res chain seq x y z
N MET A 1 11.08 48.73 57.11
CA MET A 1 9.81 48.37 56.44
C MET A 1 10.09 47.17 55.53
N ILE A 2 9.16 46.21 55.47
CA ILE A 2 9.01 45.12 54.48
C ILE A 2 10.30 44.49 53.88
N ASN A 3 10.66 43.34 54.46
CA ASN A 3 11.36 42.14 53.95
C ASN A 3 12.68 42.17 53.12
N PRO A 4 13.59 41.18 53.32
CA PRO A 4 14.90 41.10 52.66
C PRO A 4 15.03 39.99 51.61
N VAL A 5 16.25 39.85 51.08
CA VAL A 5 16.81 38.67 50.38
C VAL A 5 16.41 37.34 51.05
N ILE A 6 15.78 36.42 50.31
CA ILE A 6 15.97 34.95 50.49
C ILE A 6 15.31 34.13 49.35
N ARG A 7 16.06 33.14 48.81
CA ARG A 7 15.67 31.92 48.05
C ARG A 7 14.76 32.12 46.80
N LYS A 8 14.97 31.44 45.66
CA LYS A 8 15.27 30.02 45.41
C LYS A 8 14.13 29.05 45.82
N PHE A 9 13.00 29.15 45.13
CA PHE A 9 12.29 28.03 44.47
C PHE A 9 11.78 28.62 43.12
N ALA A 10 12.01 28.07 41.92
CA ALA A 10 11.98 26.66 41.46
C ALA A 10 10.55 26.08 41.45
N SER A 11 10.31 25.09 40.57
CA SER A 11 9.05 24.37 40.37
C SER A 11 7.89 25.24 39.82
N ILE A 12 6.95 24.73 39.01
CA ILE A 12 6.61 23.34 38.62
C ILE A 12 6.29 23.38 37.09
N THR A 13 6.94 22.56 36.24
CA THR A 13 6.53 21.19 35.83
C THR A 13 5.34 21.22 34.84
N ALA A 14 5.33 20.60 33.65
CA ALA A 14 6.26 19.65 32.98
C ALA A 14 6.41 20.05 31.48
N ALA A 15 7.33 19.60 30.61
CA ALA A 15 8.13 18.36 30.48
C ALA A 15 7.32 17.09 30.14
N ILE A 16 7.84 16.23 29.23
CA ILE A 16 7.38 14.84 28.98
C ILE A 16 5.95 14.73 28.40
N CYS A 17 5.70 14.11 27.24
CA CYS A 17 6.60 13.57 26.23
C CYS A 17 5.92 13.64 24.84
N MET A 18 6.66 14.08 23.82
CA MET A 18 6.41 13.72 22.43
C MET A 18 7.73 13.32 21.80
N ALA A 19 8.14 12.09 22.11
CA ALA A 19 9.21 11.42 21.40
C ALA A 19 8.70 11.11 19.99
N PHE A 20 8.98 12.00 19.03
CA PHE A 20 8.73 11.74 17.61
C PHE A 20 9.75 10.72 17.09
N THR A 21 9.60 9.45 17.50
CA THR A 21 10.20 8.30 16.84
C THR A 21 9.44 8.06 15.54
N SER A 22 9.75 8.88 14.54
CA SER A 22 9.26 8.72 13.16
C SER A 22 9.57 7.28 12.70
N ILE A 23 8.52 6.50 12.44
CA ILE A 23 8.63 5.05 12.25
C ILE A 23 9.44 4.78 10.96
N PRO A 24 10.48 3.91 11.00
CA PRO A 24 11.23 3.54 9.82
C PRO A 24 10.35 2.89 8.73
N ALA A 25 10.74 3.05 7.47
CA ALA A 25 9.85 2.86 6.31
C ALA A 25 9.60 1.40 5.87
N TRP A 26 9.33 0.48 6.80
CA TRP A 26 8.89 -0.89 6.50
C TRP A 26 7.37 -1.09 6.64
N ALA A 27 6.67 -0.22 7.37
CA ALA A 27 5.23 -0.30 7.67
C ALA A 27 4.32 -0.03 6.45
N ALA A 28 4.43 -0.88 5.42
CA ALA A 28 3.96 -0.63 4.06
C ALA A 28 3.29 -1.85 3.41
N THR A 29 2.45 -2.56 4.17
CA THR A 29 1.67 -3.73 3.72
C THR A 29 0.22 -3.67 4.24
N GLN A 30 -0.69 -4.17 3.41
CA GLN A 30 -1.74 -5.11 3.80
C GLN A 30 -1.24 -6.50 3.37
N THR A 31 -1.79 -7.60 3.87
CA THR A 31 -1.23 -8.97 3.71
C THR A 31 -0.80 -9.32 2.29
N ASP A 32 0.52 -9.37 2.10
CA ASP A 32 1.13 -10.28 1.14
C ASP A 32 1.19 -11.67 1.82
N PRO A 33 0.71 -12.77 1.19
CA PRO A 33 0.80 -14.11 1.78
C PRO A 33 2.23 -14.51 2.17
N SER A 34 3.25 -13.89 1.56
CA SER A 34 4.66 -14.08 1.95
C SER A 34 4.94 -13.74 3.43
N MET A 35 4.05 -13.05 4.16
CA MET A 35 4.27 -12.57 5.53
C MET A 35 4.16 -13.66 6.62
N ILE A 36 3.70 -14.87 6.28
CA ILE A 36 3.71 -16.04 7.18
C ILE A 36 4.67 -17.09 6.61
N ASP A 37 5.86 -17.21 7.21
CA ASP A 37 6.85 -18.19 6.79
C ASP A 37 6.56 -19.56 7.45
N TYR A 38 6.59 -20.67 6.68
CA TYR A 38 6.32 -22.03 7.18
C TYR A 38 7.13 -23.07 6.39
N ASP A 39 8.01 -23.84 7.03
CA ASP A 39 8.91 -24.83 6.42
C ASP A 39 9.72 -24.28 5.21
N GLN A 40 10.99 -23.88 5.47
CA GLN A 40 11.89 -23.37 4.45
C GLN A 40 12.05 -24.30 3.23
N SER A 41 11.92 -25.62 3.41
CA SER A 41 12.03 -26.60 2.32
C SER A 41 10.85 -26.55 1.34
N VAL A 42 9.76 -25.91 1.74
CA VAL A 42 8.55 -25.68 0.94
C VAL A 42 8.50 -24.26 0.38
N MET A 43 8.94 -23.23 1.11
CA MET A 43 8.77 -21.81 0.72
C MET A 43 9.59 -21.37 -0.50
N GLU A 44 10.92 -21.45 -0.44
CA GLU A 44 11.83 -20.76 -1.40
C GLU A 44 11.68 -21.19 -2.87
N ALA A 45 11.03 -22.33 -3.12
CA ALA A 45 10.78 -22.87 -4.46
C ALA A 45 9.30 -22.81 -4.89
N ARG A 46 8.37 -22.34 -4.02
CA ARG A 46 6.92 -22.54 -4.22
C ARG A 46 6.02 -21.36 -3.85
N GLU A 47 6.54 -20.26 -3.29
CA GLU A 47 5.79 -19.05 -2.89
C GLU A 47 4.69 -18.63 -3.90
N ASN A 48 5.03 -18.48 -5.19
CA ASN A 48 4.06 -18.15 -6.26
C ASN A 48 2.91 -19.18 -6.39
N TYR A 49 3.19 -20.46 -6.17
CA TYR A 49 2.18 -21.52 -6.19
C TYR A 49 1.38 -21.58 -4.89
N ILE A 50 1.98 -21.24 -3.75
CA ILE A 50 1.26 -21.12 -2.48
C ILE A 50 0.20 -20.04 -2.60
N LYS A 51 0.58 -18.87 -3.13
CA LYS A 51 -0.34 -17.78 -3.46
C LYS A 51 -1.43 -18.20 -4.46
N THR A 52 -1.03 -18.75 -5.62
CA THR A 52 -1.95 -19.17 -6.69
C THR A 52 -3.00 -20.17 -6.18
N VAL A 53 -2.57 -21.13 -5.33
CA VAL A 53 -3.48 -22.14 -4.77
C VAL A 53 -4.34 -21.54 -3.65
N GLY A 54 -3.79 -20.71 -2.77
CA GLY A 54 -4.55 -20.04 -1.71
C GLY A 54 -5.68 -19.17 -2.27
N GLU A 55 -5.38 -18.31 -3.26
CA GLU A 55 -6.38 -17.47 -3.94
C GLU A 55 -7.46 -18.30 -4.68
N ALA A 56 -7.08 -19.44 -5.28
CA ALA A 56 -8.02 -20.36 -5.92
C ALA A 56 -8.91 -21.11 -4.92
N VAL A 57 -8.41 -21.44 -3.73
CA VAL A 57 -9.21 -22.09 -2.67
C VAL A 57 -10.13 -21.06 -2.00
N LEU A 58 -9.64 -19.83 -1.72
CA LEU A 58 -10.43 -18.71 -1.18
C LEU A 58 -11.63 -18.36 -2.06
N SER A 59 -11.43 -18.29 -3.38
CA SER A 59 -12.51 -18.04 -4.33
C SER A 59 -13.50 -19.23 -4.48
N TYR A 60 -13.27 -20.33 -3.75
CA TYR A 60 -13.97 -21.61 -3.86
C TYR A 60 -13.96 -22.09 -5.33
N SER A 61 -12.76 -22.29 -5.88
CA SER A 61 -12.59 -22.86 -7.21
C SER A 61 -12.89 -24.35 -7.23
N SER A 62 -13.61 -24.80 -8.26
CA SER A 62 -13.85 -26.21 -8.56
C SER A 62 -12.89 -26.79 -9.60
N ASP A 63 -12.00 -25.96 -10.15
CA ASP A 63 -11.22 -26.31 -11.34
C ASP A 63 -9.89 -26.99 -11.00
N PHE A 64 -9.23 -27.54 -12.02
CA PHE A 64 -7.91 -28.16 -11.87
C PHE A 64 -6.80 -27.13 -12.02
N ILE A 65 -6.21 -26.74 -10.89
CA ILE A 65 -5.04 -25.87 -10.81
C ILE A 65 -3.82 -26.65 -11.31
N ASP A 66 -3.06 -26.08 -12.25
CA ASP A 66 -1.83 -26.70 -12.74
C ASP A 66 -0.66 -26.39 -11.80
N ILE A 67 -0.08 -27.45 -11.22
CA ILE A 67 1.08 -27.37 -10.33
C ILE A 67 2.26 -28.17 -10.88
N SER A 68 2.25 -28.49 -12.18
CA SER A 68 3.19 -29.43 -12.80
C SER A 68 4.64 -28.97 -12.77
N ALA A 69 4.92 -27.69 -12.48
CA ALA A 69 6.26 -27.17 -12.23
C ALA A 69 6.82 -27.56 -10.85
N LEU A 70 5.97 -27.74 -9.82
CA LEU A 70 6.39 -28.06 -8.45
C LEU A 70 7.06 -29.44 -8.30
N LYS A 71 6.80 -30.36 -9.24
CA LYS A 71 7.28 -31.76 -9.23
C LYS A 71 7.00 -32.49 -7.91
N LEU A 72 5.89 -32.19 -7.24
CA LEU A 72 5.43 -32.96 -6.07
C LEU A 72 5.28 -34.43 -6.48
N ARG A 73 5.84 -35.35 -5.69
CA ARG A 73 5.73 -36.79 -5.96
C ARG A 73 4.32 -37.29 -5.62
N ALA A 74 3.82 -38.24 -6.41
CA ALA A 74 2.52 -38.86 -6.19
C ALA A 74 2.63 -40.02 -5.17
N ASN A 75 1.69 -40.10 -4.22
CA ASN A 75 1.68 -41.07 -3.12
C ASN A 75 2.84 -40.90 -2.12
N SER A 76 3.21 -39.65 -1.83
CA SER A 76 4.07 -39.26 -0.70
C SER A 76 3.56 -37.98 -0.07
N ASP A 77 4.22 -37.55 1.00
CA ASP A 77 3.83 -36.41 1.83
C ASP A 77 4.06 -35.05 1.14
N ASP A 78 4.63 -35.04 -0.07
CA ASP A 78 4.87 -33.83 -0.89
C ASP A 78 3.62 -32.98 -1.11
N LEU A 79 2.45 -33.61 -1.28
CA LEU A 79 1.17 -32.92 -1.45
C LEU A 79 0.53 -32.54 -0.11
N PRO A 80 0.43 -33.42 0.91
CA PRO A 80 0.05 -33.03 2.27
C PRO A 80 0.85 -31.84 2.80
N ASN A 81 2.18 -31.87 2.78
CA ASN A 81 3.02 -30.79 3.29
C ASN A 81 2.84 -29.48 2.50
N PHE A 82 2.63 -29.57 1.18
CA PHE A 82 2.26 -28.40 0.39
C PHE A 82 0.88 -27.85 0.76
N GLN A 83 -0.11 -28.71 1.00
CA GLN A 83 -1.44 -28.27 1.48
C GLN A 83 -1.34 -27.59 2.85
N SER A 84 -0.61 -28.19 3.81
CA SER A 84 -0.37 -27.60 5.13
C SER A 84 0.32 -26.24 5.05
N ALA A 85 1.33 -26.08 4.18
CA ALA A 85 2.00 -24.80 3.98
C ALA A 85 1.05 -23.73 3.40
N VAL A 86 0.15 -24.09 2.47
CA VAL A 86 -0.88 -23.15 1.97
C VAL A 86 -1.89 -22.82 3.07
N GLN A 87 -2.33 -23.78 3.89
CA GLN A 87 -3.25 -23.52 5.01
C GLN A 87 -2.58 -22.80 6.19
N ALA A 88 -1.24 -22.79 6.28
CA ALA A 88 -0.48 -21.96 7.21
C ALA A 88 -0.32 -20.51 6.70
N ASN A 89 -0.06 -20.33 5.40
CA ASN A 89 -0.04 -19.02 4.74
C ASN A 89 -1.43 -18.39 4.63
N TYR A 90 -2.48 -19.21 4.55
CA TYR A 90 -3.88 -18.81 4.51
C TYR A 90 -4.70 -19.57 5.58
N PRO A 91 -4.62 -19.18 6.87
CA PRO A 91 -5.40 -19.79 7.96
C PRO A 91 -6.92 -19.72 7.77
N GLU A 92 -7.38 -18.87 6.86
CA GLU A 92 -8.76 -18.73 6.37
C GLU A 92 -9.31 -20.00 5.69
N LEU A 93 -8.46 -20.95 5.28
CA LEU A 93 -8.80 -22.10 4.45
C LEU A 93 -9.29 -23.34 5.21
N PHE A 94 -9.91 -23.16 6.38
CA PHE A 94 -10.52 -24.24 7.18
C PHE A 94 -11.58 -25.08 6.43
N PHE A 95 -12.16 -24.54 5.36
CA PHE A 95 -13.15 -25.26 4.55
C PHE A 95 -12.51 -26.17 3.49
N TRP A 96 -11.18 -26.17 3.33
CA TRP A 96 -10.44 -27.04 2.41
C TRP A 96 -10.02 -28.35 3.08
N ARG A 97 -10.90 -29.36 2.97
CA ARG A 97 -10.78 -30.65 3.67
C ARG A 97 -9.74 -31.60 3.09
N SER A 98 -9.59 -31.65 1.76
CA SER A 98 -8.54 -32.46 1.11
C SER A 98 -8.31 -32.06 -0.35
N THR A 99 -7.34 -32.72 -1.01
CA THR A 99 -6.97 -32.41 -2.39
C THR A 99 -7.04 -33.64 -3.28
N ARG A 100 -7.78 -33.55 -4.40
CA ARG A 100 -7.69 -34.49 -5.53
C ARG A 100 -6.51 -34.09 -6.40
N TYR A 101 -5.86 -35.07 -7.03
CA TYR A 101 -4.76 -34.79 -7.94
C TYR A 101 -4.76 -35.71 -9.16
N TYR A 102 -4.15 -35.23 -10.24
CA TYR A 102 -3.72 -36.05 -11.37
C TYR A 102 -2.19 -36.12 -11.40
N SER A 103 -1.65 -37.28 -11.79
CA SER A 103 -0.21 -37.49 -11.95
C SER A 103 0.14 -37.98 -13.36
N SER A 104 1.38 -37.71 -13.77
CA SER A 104 2.00 -38.24 -14.98
C SER A 104 3.30 -38.95 -14.57
N GLY A 105 3.30 -40.27 -14.63
CA GLY A 105 4.32 -41.09 -13.97
C GLY A 105 4.32 -40.84 -12.45
N SER A 106 5.50 -40.61 -11.88
CA SER A 106 5.69 -40.42 -10.43
C SER A 106 5.34 -39.02 -9.91
N TYR A 107 4.99 -38.07 -10.77
CA TYR A 107 4.81 -36.67 -10.40
C TYR A 107 3.38 -36.17 -10.59
N ILE A 108 2.91 -35.37 -9.65
CA ILE A 108 1.64 -34.66 -9.71
C ILE A 108 1.74 -33.54 -10.75
N THR A 109 0.70 -33.40 -11.57
CA THR A 109 0.59 -32.35 -12.59
C THR A 109 -0.48 -31.32 -12.26
N ARG A 110 -1.63 -31.74 -11.72
CA ARG A 110 -2.74 -30.85 -11.37
C ARG A 110 -3.41 -31.26 -10.07
N ILE A 111 -3.97 -30.28 -9.37
CA ILE A 111 -4.76 -30.47 -8.16
C ILE A 111 -6.14 -29.84 -8.29
N GLN A 112 -7.12 -30.39 -7.57
CA GLN A 112 -8.47 -29.84 -7.40
C GLN A 112 -8.80 -29.88 -5.90
N PRO A 113 -9.10 -28.73 -5.26
CA PRO A 113 -9.55 -28.69 -3.88
C PRO A 113 -10.84 -29.51 -3.67
N VAL A 114 -10.98 -30.10 -2.49
CA VAL A 114 -12.19 -30.77 -2.04
C VAL A 114 -12.59 -30.19 -0.69
N TYR A 115 -13.74 -29.53 -0.68
CA TYR A 115 -14.22 -28.79 0.49
C TYR A 115 -14.92 -29.70 1.51
N SER A 116 -15.09 -29.20 2.74
CA SER A 116 -15.86 -29.84 3.83
C SER A 116 -17.36 -29.56 3.72
N VAL A 117 -17.72 -28.34 3.32
CA VAL A 117 -19.08 -27.81 3.16
C VAL A 117 -19.31 -27.36 1.70
N ASP A 118 -20.52 -26.88 1.37
CA ASP A 118 -20.83 -26.24 0.09
C ASP A 118 -20.32 -24.77 0.01
N LYS A 119 -20.47 -24.13 -1.16
CA LYS A 119 -19.95 -22.77 -1.38
C LYS A 119 -20.63 -21.71 -0.51
N ASP A 120 -21.95 -21.76 -0.37
CA ASP A 120 -22.68 -20.71 0.35
C ASP A 120 -22.41 -20.82 1.85
N SER A 121 -22.35 -22.07 2.36
CA SER A 121 -21.87 -22.36 3.73
C SER A 121 -20.42 -21.90 3.95
N ALA A 122 -19.50 -22.21 3.04
CA ALA A 122 -18.09 -21.81 3.15
C ALA A 122 -17.93 -20.29 3.21
N MET A 123 -18.65 -19.54 2.37
CA MET A 123 -18.59 -18.08 2.35
C MET A 123 -19.27 -17.44 3.58
N SER A 124 -20.31 -18.05 4.16
CA SER A 124 -20.85 -17.63 5.46
C SER A 124 -19.82 -17.80 6.57
N MET A 125 -19.25 -19.00 6.69
CA MET A 125 -18.22 -19.30 7.69
C MET A 125 -16.99 -18.41 7.53
N LEU A 126 -16.58 -18.09 6.30
CA LEU A 126 -15.47 -17.17 6.03
C LEU A 126 -15.80 -15.73 6.47
N SER A 127 -17.04 -15.27 6.26
CA SER A 127 -17.49 -13.99 6.81
C SER A 127 -17.56 -13.99 8.34
N GLU A 128 -17.98 -15.10 8.96
CA GLU A 128 -17.99 -15.24 10.43
C GLU A 128 -16.56 -15.22 11.00
N PHE A 129 -15.60 -15.89 10.35
CA PHE A 129 -14.18 -15.85 10.68
C PHE A 129 -13.59 -14.42 10.60
N TYR A 130 -13.88 -13.67 9.52
CA TYR A 130 -13.45 -12.28 9.39
C TYR A 130 -14.08 -11.35 10.44
N ASN A 131 -15.40 -11.44 10.65
CA ASN A 131 -16.12 -10.66 11.67
C ASN A 131 -15.60 -10.93 13.09
N GLU A 132 -14.98 -12.09 13.33
CA GLU A 132 -14.34 -12.44 14.59
C GLU A 132 -12.88 -11.95 14.65
N ALA A 133 -12.15 -12.01 13.53
CA ALA A 133 -10.80 -11.45 13.39
C ALA A 133 -10.78 -9.93 13.64
N ASP A 134 -11.74 -9.21 13.07
CA ASP A 134 -11.88 -7.77 13.22
C ASP A 134 -11.98 -7.35 14.71
N LYS A 135 -12.58 -8.16 15.58
CA LYS A 135 -12.65 -7.86 17.03
C LYS A 135 -11.30 -7.86 17.72
N TYR A 136 -10.37 -8.72 17.28
CA TYR A 136 -9.00 -8.71 17.79
C TYR A 136 -8.20 -7.56 17.17
N LEU A 137 -8.41 -7.30 15.87
CA LEU A 137 -7.77 -6.19 15.18
C LEU A 137 -8.18 -4.83 15.75
N GLU A 138 -9.45 -4.63 16.15
CA GLU A 138 -9.92 -3.40 16.83
C GLU A 138 -9.19 -3.09 18.16
N LEU A 139 -8.53 -4.06 18.79
CA LEU A 139 -7.78 -3.86 20.04
C LEU A 139 -6.40 -3.24 19.79
N VAL A 140 -5.75 -3.61 18.69
CA VAL A 140 -4.52 -3.01 18.16
C VAL A 140 -4.85 -1.91 17.16
N ASN A 141 -3.86 -1.10 16.75
CA ASN A 141 -3.94 -0.17 15.61
C ASN A 141 -2.66 -0.13 14.64
N ASP A 142 -1.65 0.68 14.12
CA ASP A 142 -0.74 1.93 13.99
C ASP A 142 0.40 2.63 14.92
N SER A 143 0.28 3.08 16.21
CA SER A 143 1.34 3.60 17.16
C SER A 143 2.09 2.62 18.07
N MET A 144 1.37 1.80 18.84
CA MET A 144 1.95 0.73 19.66
C MET A 144 2.67 -0.29 18.75
N SER A 145 3.99 -0.11 18.60
CA SER A 145 4.94 -0.81 17.72
C SER A 145 4.72 -2.32 17.52
N ASN A 146 5.34 -2.97 16.52
CA ASN A 146 5.23 -4.43 16.29
C ASN A 146 5.22 -5.28 17.59
N LEU A 147 6.10 -4.96 18.53
CA LEU A 147 6.16 -5.56 19.87
C LEU A 147 4.87 -5.39 20.69
N GLU A 148 4.30 -4.20 20.72
CA GLU A 148 3.09 -3.87 21.47
C GLU A 148 1.81 -4.42 20.79
N ILE A 149 1.75 -4.46 19.44
CA ILE A 149 0.71 -5.22 18.74
C ILE A 149 0.77 -6.69 19.12
N ALA A 150 1.95 -7.28 19.04
CA ALA A 150 2.14 -8.68 19.36
C ALA A 150 1.66 -8.96 20.79
N LEU A 151 2.02 -8.12 21.77
CA LEU A 151 1.52 -8.21 23.14
C LEU A 151 -0.01 -8.08 23.25
N VAL A 152 -0.64 -7.12 22.58
CA VAL A 152 -2.10 -6.90 22.70
C VAL A 152 -2.91 -7.99 22.00
N LEU A 153 -2.49 -8.47 20.82
CA LEU A 153 -3.14 -9.60 20.13
C LEU A 153 -2.94 -10.92 20.88
N HIS A 154 -1.73 -11.16 21.38
CA HIS A 154 -1.41 -12.29 22.24
C HIS A 154 -2.34 -12.33 23.46
N ASP A 155 -2.43 -11.23 24.20
CA ASP A 155 -3.25 -11.17 25.41
C ASP A 155 -4.74 -11.27 25.11
N ALA A 156 -5.20 -10.73 23.98
CA ALA A 156 -6.58 -10.88 23.55
C ALA A 156 -6.94 -12.35 23.28
N ILE A 157 -6.10 -13.06 22.53
CA ILE A 157 -6.28 -14.50 22.25
C ILE A 157 -6.26 -15.32 23.55
N VAL A 158 -5.26 -15.14 24.42
CA VAL A 158 -5.11 -15.93 25.65
C VAL A 158 -6.26 -15.69 26.66
N ASN A 159 -6.84 -14.49 26.70
CA ASN A 159 -7.99 -14.20 27.56
C ASN A 159 -9.31 -14.82 27.06
N ASP A 160 -9.43 -15.02 25.75
CA ASP A 160 -10.70 -15.33 25.05
C ASP A 160 -10.79 -16.82 24.67
N VAL A 161 -9.68 -17.43 24.24
CA VAL A 161 -9.60 -18.82 23.75
C VAL A 161 -9.02 -19.75 24.81
N ALA A 162 -9.65 -20.90 25.04
CA ALA A 162 -9.17 -21.92 25.98
C ALA A 162 -8.45 -23.09 25.30
N TYR A 163 -7.27 -23.45 25.81
CA TYR A 163 -6.54 -24.63 25.35
C TYR A 163 -7.28 -25.95 25.67
N GLU A 164 -7.54 -26.76 24.65
CA GLU A 164 -8.04 -28.13 24.74
C GLU A 164 -7.05 -29.14 24.15
N LEU A 165 -6.98 -30.34 24.73
CA LEU A 165 -6.04 -31.37 24.28
C LEU A 165 -6.45 -31.98 22.91
N PRO A 166 -5.50 -32.24 21.98
CA PRO A 166 -5.78 -32.78 20.65
C PRO A 166 -6.53 -34.12 20.56
N SER A 167 -6.77 -34.82 21.67
CA SER A 167 -7.63 -36.02 21.71
C SER A 167 -9.13 -35.75 21.43
N VAL A 168 -9.51 -34.49 21.14
CA VAL A 168 -10.86 -34.05 20.75
C VAL A 168 -10.85 -33.34 19.37
N ALA A 169 -9.75 -33.42 18.62
CA ALA A 169 -9.53 -32.60 17.42
C ALA A 169 -10.09 -33.22 16.13
N ASP A 170 -11.32 -32.86 15.80
CA ASP A 170 -11.79 -32.64 14.42
C ASP A 170 -12.07 -31.12 14.27
N LYS A 171 -11.07 -30.28 14.60
CA LYS A 171 -11.21 -28.81 14.73
C LYS A 171 -10.25 -28.06 13.81
N GLU A 172 -10.75 -26.96 13.27
CA GLU A 172 -10.04 -26.07 12.35
C GLU A 172 -9.89 -24.66 12.95
N THR A 173 -9.22 -23.75 12.25
CA THR A 173 -9.08 -22.33 12.64
C THR A 173 -10.43 -21.61 12.81
N TYR A 174 -11.49 -22.09 12.13
CA TYR A 174 -12.87 -21.65 12.37
C TYR A 174 -13.34 -21.92 13.81
N SER A 175 -13.12 -23.15 14.31
CA SER A 175 -13.46 -23.53 15.69
C SER A 175 -12.66 -22.72 16.71
N PHE A 176 -11.40 -22.40 16.41
CA PHE A 176 -10.61 -21.50 17.24
C PHE A 176 -11.27 -20.14 17.41
N MET A 177 -11.66 -19.51 16.29
CA MET A 177 -12.28 -18.18 16.30
C MET A 177 -13.67 -18.18 16.93
N ILE A 178 -14.54 -19.11 16.53
CA ILE A 178 -15.98 -19.06 16.83
C ILE A 178 -16.36 -19.89 18.07
N GLU A 179 -15.73 -21.04 18.29
CA GLU A 179 -15.99 -21.89 19.48
C GLU A 179 -15.07 -21.52 20.67
N LYS A 180 -14.06 -20.66 20.45
CA LYS A 180 -13.10 -20.18 21.47
C LYS A 180 -12.30 -21.28 22.15
N ILE A 181 -11.94 -22.32 21.40
CA ILE A 181 -11.23 -23.50 21.90
C ILE A 181 -10.22 -24.02 20.87
N GLY A 182 -8.99 -24.30 21.31
CA GLY A 182 -7.87 -24.57 20.38
C GLY A 182 -6.71 -25.38 20.97
N TYR A 183 -5.75 -25.68 20.11
CA TYR A 183 -4.44 -26.28 20.43
C TYR A 183 -3.35 -25.60 19.58
N CYS A 184 -2.07 -25.90 19.82
CA CYS A 184 -0.90 -25.14 19.33
C CYS A 184 -0.95 -24.72 17.85
N ASP A 185 -1.26 -25.64 16.93
CA ASP A 185 -1.45 -25.36 15.49
C ASP A 185 -2.45 -24.22 15.21
N LEU A 186 -3.57 -24.20 15.92
CA LEU A 186 -4.62 -23.21 15.75
C LEU A 186 -4.26 -21.87 16.42
N TYR A 187 -3.62 -21.92 17.60
CA TYR A 187 -3.07 -20.71 18.25
C TYR A 187 -2.04 -20.03 17.35
N SER A 188 -1.06 -20.77 16.84
CA SER A 188 0.00 -20.26 15.98
C SER A 188 -0.54 -19.70 14.66
N LYS A 189 -1.38 -20.45 13.94
CA LYS A 189 -1.95 -19.99 12.66
C LYS A 189 -2.83 -18.74 12.82
N VAL A 190 -3.72 -18.69 13.82
CA VAL A 190 -4.59 -17.51 14.03
C VAL A 190 -3.79 -16.31 14.53
N TYR A 191 -2.78 -16.52 15.38
CA TYR A 191 -1.94 -15.41 15.83
C TYR A 191 -1.07 -14.87 14.68
N ALA A 192 -0.47 -15.74 13.85
CA ALA A 192 0.26 -15.37 12.64
C ALA A 192 -0.64 -14.63 11.64
N TYR A 193 -1.89 -15.08 11.48
CA TYR A 193 -2.89 -14.39 10.68
C TYR A 193 -3.09 -12.95 11.14
N LEU A 194 -3.44 -12.72 12.42
CA LEU A 194 -3.71 -11.39 12.96
C LEU A 194 -2.46 -10.49 12.95
N LEU A 195 -1.26 -11.05 13.18
CA LEU A 195 0.02 -10.36 13.00
C LEU A 195 0.25 -9.94 11.55
N SER A 196 -0.04 -10.82 10.58
CA SER A 196 0.13 -10.53 9.15
C SER A 196 -0.84 -9.44 8.65
N GLN A 197 -2.09 -9.43 9.14
CA GLN A 197 -3.04 -8.32 8.92
C GLN A 197 -2.52 -6.99 9.48
N CYS A 198 -1.71 -7.06 10.55
CA CYS A 198 -1.00 -5.93 11.11
C CYS A 198 0.32 -5.56 10.40
N GLY A 199 0.65 -6.21 9.29
CA GLY A 199 1.90 -6.00 8.55
C GLY A 199 3.15 -6.51 9.26
N ILE A 200 3.00 -7.39 10.26
CA ILE A 200 4.10 -8.00 11.01
C ILE A 200 4.39 -9.39 10.43
N ARG A 201 5.66 -9.67 10.14
CA ARG A 201 6.10 -10.98 9.63
C ARG A 201 6.34 -11.98 10.76
N SER A 202 5.96 -13.23 10.56
CA SER A 202 6.21 -14.31 11.52
C SER A 202 6.46 -15.66 10.84
N GLU A 203 7.46 -16.38 11.32
CA GLU A 203 7.65 -17.81 11.04
C GLU A 203 6.81 -18.63 12.03
N ILE A 204 6.10 -19.65 11.53
CA ILE A 204 5.54 -20.72 12.36
C ILE A 204 6.64 -21.78 12.56
N VAL A 205 7.10 -21.93 13.80
CA VAL A 205 8.21 -22.82 14.18
C VAL A 205 7.64 -24.08 14.82
N PHE A 206 7.96 -25.25 14.27
CA PHE A 206 7.48 -26.57 14.74
C PHE A 206 8.64 -27.41 15.30
N SER A 207 8.35 -28.30 16.26
CA SER A 207 9.29 -29.31 16.76
C SER A 207 8.66 -30.72 16.79
N ASP A 208 9.19 -31.63 15.96
CA ASP A 208 8.80 -33.04 15.92
C ASP A 208 8.91 -33.73 17.29
N THR A 209 10.01 -33.49 18.03
CA THR A 209 10.23 -34.14 19.34
C THR A 209 9.23 -33.65 20.40
N MET A 210 8.66 -32.45 20.21
CA MET A 210 7.69 -31.86 21.14
C MET A 210 6.24 -32.10 20.70
N ASN A 211 5.98 -32.34 19.41
CA ASN A 211 4.67 -32.22 18.78
C ASN A 211 4.01 -30.88 19.15
N HIS A 212 4.74 -29.79 18.94
CA HIS A 212 4.38 -28.45 19.39
C HIS A 212 4.92 -27.37 18.45
N GLU A 213 4.22 -26.25 18.39
CA GLU A 213 4.59 -25.10 17.57
C GLU A 213 4.23 -23.76 18.22
N TRP A 214 4.96 -22.73 17.80
CA TRP A 214 4.85 -21.34 18.24
C TRP A 214 5.32 -20.40 17.11
N LEU A 215 5.33 -19.09 17.35
CA LEU A 215 5.79 -18.13 16.35
C LEU A 215 7.17 -17.55 16.64
N LYS A 216 7.92 -17.20 15.58
CA LYS A 216 9.09 -16.34 15.66
C LYS A 216 8.87 -15.09 14.81
N THR A 217 8.67 -13.96 15.49
CA THR A 217 7.96 -12.79 14.97
C THR A 217 8.84 -11.54 14.92
N GLU A 218 8.67 -10.71 13.88
CA GLU A 218 9.39 -9.44 13.70
C GLU A 218 8.95 -8.36 14.71
N LEU A 219 9.46 -8.40 15.94
CA LEU A 219 9.11 -7.40 16.98
C LEU A 219 9.87 -6.07 16.83
N LEU A 220 10.94 -6.07 16.03
CA LEU A 220 11.70 -4.90 15.58
C LEU A 220 12.15 -5.12 14.12
N PRO A 221 12.36 -4.07 13.32
CA PRO A 221 12.62 -4.21 11.88
C PRO A 221 13.86 -5.07 11.59
N GLY A 222 13.65 -6.18 10.89
CA GLY A 222 14.68 -7.18 10.57
C GLY A 222 15.13 -8.05 11.75
N ARG A 223 14.37 -8.11 12.86
CA ARG A 223 14.76 -8.78 14.11
C ARG A 223 13.60 -9.59 14.70
N TYR A 224 13.85 -10.88 14.88
CA TYR A 224 12.82 -11.89 15.10
C TYR A 224 13.00 -12.58 16.45
N PHE A 225 11.90 -12.77 17.19
CA PHE A 225 11.91 -13.30 18.54
C PHE A 225 10.78 -14.31 18.72
N ASN A 226 11.03 -15.37 19.49
CA ASN A 226 10.06 -16.42 19.77
C ASN A 226 8.92 -15.90 20.67
N ILE A 227 7.69 -16.32 20.38
CA ILE A 227 6.49 -16.13 21.21
C ILE A 227 5.70 -17.43 21.23
N ASP A 228 5.75 -18.16 22.35
CA ASP A 228 4.90 -19.34 22.59
C ASP A 228 3.60 -18.95 23.29
N ILE A 229 2.70 -18.38 22.50
CA ILE A 229 1.34 -18.00 22.91
C ILE A 229 0.54 -19.16 23.51
N THR A 230 0.85 -20.41 23.16
CA THR A 230 0.13 -21.58 23.66
C THR A 230 0.57 -21.96 25.07
N TRP A 231 1.87 -21.83 25.38
CA TRP A 231 2.39 -22.11 26.72
C TRP A 231 2.31 -20.91 27.68
N ASP A 232 1.99 -19.72 27.15
CA ASP A 232 1.58 -18.56 27.93
C ASP A 232 0.06 -18.49 28.24
N ASP A 233 -0.76 -19.42 27.72
CA ASP A 233 -2.11 -19.71 28.26
C ASP A 233 -2.00 -20.46 29.61
N PRO A 234 -2.49 -19.87 30.73
CA PRO A 234 -2.44 -20.50 32.04
C PRO A 234 -3.44 -21.67 32.16
N THR A 235 -3.03 -22.87 31.76
CA THR A 235 -3.86 -24.09 31.80
C THR A 235 -4.22 -24.58 33.23
N PRO A 236 -5.49 -24.99 33.48
CA PRO A 236 -6.68 -24.76 32.66
C PRO A 236 -7.07 -23.28 32.66
N ASN A 237 -7.43 -22.75 31.47
CA ASN A 237 -7.63 -21.31 31.23
C ASN A 237 -8.41 -20.60 32.36
N VAL A 238 -7.90 -19.42 32.74
CA VAL A 238 -8.50 -18.51 33.70
C VAL A 238 -8.74 -17.14 33.03
N ASN A 239 -9.86 -17.00 32.31
CA ASN A 239 -10.20 -15.79 31.55
C ASN A 239 -9.98 -14.50 32.38
N GLY A 240 -9.21 -13.57 31.83
CA GLY A 240 -8.69 -12.37 32.50
C GLY A 240 -7.21 -12.44 32.88
N ARG A 241 -6.60 -13.64 32.93
CA ARG A 241 -5.18 -13.83 33.28
C ARG A 241 -4.38 -14.33 32.06
N VAL A 242 -3.26 -13.68 31.82
CA VAL A 242 -2.28 -13.99 30.76
C VAL A 242 -0.89 -14.10 31.39
N LEU A 243 -0.03 -14.95 30.83
CA LEU A 243 1.40 -15.01 31.14
C LEU A 243 2.21 -14.44 29.97
N HIS A 244 3.49 -14.12 30.20
CA HIS A 244 4.40 -13.67 29.13
C HIS A 244 5.75 -14.38 29.19
N THR A 245 5.78 -15.56 29.81
CA THR A 245 6.95 -16.40 30.13
C THR A 245 7.84 -16.65 28.92
N TYR A 246 7.20 -16.87 27.77
CA TYR A 246 7.83 -17.27 26.51
C TYR A 246 7.72 -16.19 25.42
N PHE A 247 7.27 -14.99 25.79
CA PHE A 247 7.10 -13.87 24.89
C PHE A 247 8.42 -13.12 24.65
N GLY A 248 8.81 -12.99 23.38
CA GLY A 248 9.92 -12.12 22.94
C GLY A 248 11.30 -12.68 23.29
N LEU A 249 11.48 -14.00 23.23
CA LEU A 249 12.73 -14.66 23.61
C LEU A 249 13.62 -15.00 22.41
N SER A 250 14.92 -14.91 22.61
CA SER A 250 15.93 -15.53 21.76
C SER A 250 15.78 -17.05 21.73
N ASP A 251 16.29 -17.71 20.68
CA ASP A 251 16.34 -19.17 20.62
C ASP A 251 17.15 -19.72 21.80
N THR A 252 18.25 -19.02 22.15
CA THR A 252 19.11 -19.32 23.30
C THR A 252 18.35 -19.23 24.64
N ALA A 253 17.50 -18.22 24.82
CA ALA A 253 16.71 -18.05 26.04
C ALA A 253 15.52 -19.00 26.10
N LEU A 254 14.84 -19.24 24.97
CA LEU A 254 13.74 -20.20 24.87
C LEU A 254 14.24 -21.63 25.21
N LYS A 255 15.33 -22.07 24.57
CA LYS A 255 15.97 -23.38 24.81
C LYS A 255 16.54 -23.54 26.23
N SER A 256 16.63 -22.46 27.03
CA SER A 256 17.25 -22.51 28.37
C SER A 256 16.43 -23.25 29.43
N ASP A 257 15.12 -23.42 29.24
CA ASP A 257 14.26 -24.15 30.17
C ASP A 257 14.28 -25.68 29.98
N ASN A 258 14.95 -26.15 28.93
CA ASN A 258 15.08 -27.56 28.51
C ASN A 258 13.77 -28.25 28.08
N LYS A 259 12.68 -27.49 27.90
CA LYS A 259 11.43 -27.96 27.29
C LYS A 259 11.43 -27.68 25.79
N HIS A 260 11.72 -26.43 25.39
CA HIS A 260 11.87 -26.04 23.99
C HIS A 260 13.20 -26.56 23.42
N LYS A 261 13.14 -27.36 22.35
CA LYS A 261 14.29 -28.10 21.81
C LYS A 261 13.99 -28.59 20.39
N ASP A 262 15.00 -29.16 19.73
CA ASP A 262 14.83 -29.92 18.48
C ASP A 262 13.98 -29.17 17.45
N TYR A 263 14.33 -27.90 17.23
CA TYR A 263 13.76 -27.00 16.22
C TYR A 263 14.87 -26.14 15.62
N ASP A 264 14.73 -25.89 14.32
CA ASP A 264 15.46 -24.91 13.53
C ASP A 264 14.52 -23.74 13.19
N SER A 265 15.07 -22.66 12.63
CA SER A 265 14.33 -21.45 12.24
C SER A 265 15.08 -20.76 11.10
N ILE A 266 14.37 -20.15 10.16
CA ILE A 266 14.98 -19.37 9.06
C ILE A 266 15.60 -18.05 9.55
N TYR A 267 15.16 -17.57 10.72
CA TYR A 267 15.58 -16.30 11.29
C TYR A 267 16.74 -16.47 12.30
N PRO A 268 17.72 -15.55 12.32
CA PRO A 268 18.84 -15.62 13.25
C PRO A 268 18.39 -15.47 14.72
N ASP A 269 19.22 -15.95 15.63
CA ASP A 269 19.03 -15.80 17.08
C ASP A 269 19.31 -14.35 17.53
N ASP A 270 18.44 -13.75 18.35
CA ASP A 270 18.57 -12.37 18.82
C ASP A 270 18.18 -12.21 20.30
N THR A 271 19.16 -11.84 21.13
CA THR A 271 19.07 -11.78 22.61
C THR A 271 18.54 -10.47 23.18
N TYR A 272 18.12 -9.53 22.32
CA TYR A 272 17.82 -8.14 22.70
C TYR A 272 16.66 -7.96 23.69
N PHE A 273 15.68 -8.87 23.72
CA PHE A 273 14.54 -8.81 24.64
C PHE A 273 14.59 -9.86 25.77
N ASP A 274 15.61 -10.72 25.85
CA ASP A 274 15.73 -11.78 26.85
C ASP A 274 15.69 -11.28 28.31
N ASN A 275 16.16 -10.05 28.51
CA ASN A 275 16.24 -9.36 29.80
C ASN A 275 15.31 -8.14 29.86
N SER A 276 14.28 -8.10 29.00
CA SER A 276 13.33 -6.99 28.90
C SER A 276 12.46 -6.83 30.14
N GLY A 277 12.16 -7.92 30.84
CA GLY A 277 11.16 -7.98 31.90
C GLY A 277 9.72 -8.16 31.41
N ILE A 278 9.48 -8.37 30.11
CA ILE A 278 8.13 -8.71 29.61
C ILE A 278 7.62 -9.99 30.30
N LYS A 279 8.46 -11.03 30.36
CA LYS A 279 8.23 -12.30 31.06
C LYS A 279 8.06 -12.26 32.59
N ASP A 280 8.12 -11.08 33.21
CA ASP A 280 7.81 -10.93 34.65
C ASP A 280 6.32 -10.65 34.91
N LEU A 281 5.49 -10.56 33.86
CA LEU A 281 4.07 -10.25 33.93
C LEU A 281 3.21 -11.52 34.13
N ASP A 282 2.08 -11.36 34.83
CA ASP A 282 1.16 -12.41 35.29
C ASP A 282 -0.31 -11.93 35.18
N THR A 283 -0.56 -10.94 34.30
CA THR A 283 -1.85 -10.26 34.08
C THR A 283 -1.92 -9.72 32.66
N ALA A 284 -3.10 -9.70 32.07
CA ALA A 284 -3.34 -9.06 30.78
C ALA A 284 -2.84 -7.59 30.74
N ILE A 285 -2.17 -7.22 29.64
CA ILE A 285 -1.78 -5.85 29.33
C ILE A 285 -2.94 -5.16 28.64
N VAL A 286 -3.47 -4.10 29.26
CA VAL A 286 -4.59 -3.33 28.72
C VAL A 286 -4.12 -1.97 28.24
N GLU A 287 -4.21 -1.72 26.94
CA GLU A 287 -4.11 -0.36 26.41
C GLU A 287 -5.32 0.46 26.86
N LEU A 288 -5.08 1.68 27.35
CA LEU A 288 -6.13 2.69 27.54
C LEU A 288 -5.56 4.09 27.33
N ASN A 289 -6.29 4.95 26.61
CA ASN A 289 -5.96 6.36 26.38
C ASN A 289 -4.52 6.59 25.86
N GLY A 290 -4.00 5.66 25.08
CA GLY A 290 -2.69 5.71 24.48
C GLY A 290 -1.56 5.04 25.24
N LYS A 291 -1.79 4.59 26.48
CA LYS A 291 -0.79 3.98 27.38
C LYS A 291 -1.11 2.51 27.64
N LEU A 292 -0.08 1.69 27.88
CA LEU A 292 -0.25 0.29 28.29
C LEU A 292 -0.27 0.18 29.81
N TYR A 293 -1.20 -0.60 30.35
CA TYR A 293 -1.33 -0.84 31.79
C TYR A 293 -1.33 -2.33 32.12
N ALA A 294 -0.65 -2.70 33.21
CA ALA A 294 -0.68 -4.04 33.79
C ALA A 294 -0.69 -3.97 35.32
N ILE A 295 -0.94 -5.08 36.01
CA ILE A 295 -0.84 -5.14 37.48
C ILE A 295 0.39 -5.97 37.86
N TYR A 296 1.40 -5.30 38.42
CA TYR A 296 2.72 -5.88 38.69
C TYR A 296 2.98 -6.07 40.20
N ALA A 297 3.87 -7.01 40.54
CA ALA A 297 4.32 -7.25 41.90
C ALA A 297 5.39 -6.21 42.30
N GLY A 298 5.06 -5.35 43.27
CA GLY A 298 5.99 -4.34 43.78
C GLY A 298 7.15 -4.94 44.57
N SER A 299 8.05 -4.08 45.07
CA SER A 299 9.30 -4.48 45.75
C SER A 299 9.13 -5.16 47.13
N GLY A 300 7.90 -5.50 47.52
CA GLY A 300 7.59 -6.31 48.69
C GLY A 300 6.56 -7.39 48.34
N THR A 301 6.64 -8.56 48.97
CA THR A 301 5.89 -9.78 48.57
C THR A 301 4.37 -9.62 48.44
N ARG A 302 3.77 -8.71 49.22
CA ARG A 302 2.33 -8.39 49.23
C ARG A 302 1.97 -7.13 48.43
N ASP A 303 2.94 -6.45 47.85
CA ASP A 303 2.72 -5.20 47.14
C ASP A 303 2.25 -5.47 45.71
N ARG A 304 1.11 -4.92 45.32
CA ARG A 304 0.61 -4.98 43.94
C ARG A 304 0.31 -3.55 43.49
N GLN A 305 0.72 -3.24 42.27
CA GLN A 305 0.64 -1.89 41.73
C GLN A 305 0.05 -1.97 40.34
N LEU A 306 -0.90 -1.10 40.04
CA LEU A 306 -1.21 -0.75 38.67
C LEU A 306 0.00 0.02 38.14
N VAL A 307 0.65 -0.53 37.12
CA VAL A 307 1.78 0.10 36.45
C VAL A 307 1.40 0.50 35.05
N GLU A 308 1.86 1.67 34.66
CA GLU A 308 1.98 2.09 33.27
C GLU A 308 3.28 1.48 32.73
N LEU A 309 3.22 0.92 31.52
CA LEU A 309 4.33 0.24 30.86
C LEU A 309 4.89 1.10 29.74
N ASP A 310 6.20 1.34 29.78
CA ASP A 310 6.97 2.06 28.76
C ASP A 310 8.02 1.12 28.15
N ILE A 311 8.08 0.98 26.83
CA ILE A 311 9.13 0.20 26.16
C ILE A 311 10.30 1.13 25.81
N VAL A 312 11.44 0.89 26.45
CA VAL A 312 12.68 1.64 26.22
C VAL A 312 13.64 0.80 25.38
N LEU A 313 13.81 1.20 24.12
CA LEU A 313 14.73 0.58 23.18
C LEU A 313 16.16 1.14 23.38
N GLY A 314 17.00 0.39 24.10
CA GLY A 314 18.42 0.70 24.26
C GLY A 314 19.27 0.25 23.07
N GLN A 315 20.56 0.62 23.05
CA GLN A 315 21.46 0.25 21.94
C GLN A 315 21.60 -1.28 21.76
N ASN A 316 21.70 -2.03 22.87
CA ASN A 316 22.00 -3.46 22.86
C ASN A 316 20.89 -4.32 23.51
N SER A 317 19.87 -3.72 24.12
CA SER A 317 18.77 -4.42 24.78
C SER A 317 17.51 -3.54 24.82
N GLY A 318 16.34 -4.13 24.60
CA GLY A 318 15.04 -3.49 24.85
C GLY A 318 14.56 -3.84 26.26
N LYS A 319 13.92 -2.87 26.93
CA LYS A 319 13.46 -3.03 28.32
C LYS A 319 12.03 -2.52 28.49
N LEU A 320 11.23 -3.27 29.23
CA LEU A 320 9.95 -2.83 29.77
C LEU A 320 10.20 -2.05 31.08
N GLU A 321 10.09 -0.73 31.02
CA GLU A 321 10.03 0.12 32.21
C GLU A 321 8.60 0.16 32.75
N ARG A 322 8.46 0.31 34.07
CA ARG A 322 7.19 0.18 34.78
C ARG A 322 7.01 1.36 35.73
N THR A 323 6.16 2.31 35.36
CA THR A 323 5.85 3.50 36.14
C THR A 323 4.67 3.20 37.06
N SER A 324 4.85 3.38 38.37
CA SER A 324 3.77 3.12 39.35
C SER A 324 2.67 4.19 39.24
N VAL A 325 1.46 3.77 38.88
CA VAL A 325 0.30 4.65 38.70
C VAL A 325 -0.56 4.67 39.96
N SER A 326 -0.81 3.48 40.52
CA SER A 326 -1.57 3.33 41.76
C SER A 326 -1.18 2.07 42.52
N ARG A 327 -1.16 2.18 43.85
CA ARG A 327 -1.02 1.02 44.74
C ARG A 327 -2.39 0.36 44.93
N LEU A 328 -2.48 -0.95 44.74
CA LEU A 328 -3.74 -1.67 44.77
C LEU A 328 -3.91 -2.44 46.09
N ASP A 329 -4.84 -1.99 46.92
CA ASP A 329 -5.17 -2.62 48.19
C ASP A 329 -5.92 -3.94 48.03
N ASN A 330 -5.79 -4.82 49.05
CA ASN A 330 -6.44 -6.14 49.14
C ASN A 330 -6.10 -7.16 48.04
N MET A 331 -5.07 -6.93 47.22
CA MET A 331 -4.66 -7.82 46.11
C MET A 331 -3.84 -9.05 46.59
N VAL A 332 -4.31 -9.75 47.62
CA VAL A 332 -3.59 -10.88 48.24
C VAL A 332 -4.54 -12.03 48.58
N TRP A 333 -4.36 -13.18 47.91
CA TRP A 333 -5.19 -14.37 48.07
C TRP A 333 -4.70 -15.25 49.22
N SER A 334 -5.59 -15.63 50.13
CA SER A 334 -5.26 -16.49 51.28
C SER A 334 -4.90 -17.92 50.83
N ALA A 335 -3.86 -18.47 51.44
CA ALA A 335 -3.48 -19.88 51.38
C ALA A 335 -3.70 -20.56 52.75
N GLY A 336 -4.74 -20.14 53.48
CA GLY A 336 -5.03 -20.57 54.86
C GLY A 336 -4.74 -19.50 55.91
N SER A 337 -4.69 -19.91 57.18
CA SER A 337 -4.73 -19.02 58.35
C SER A 337 -3.51 -18.11 58.54
N GLN A 338 -2.36 -18.44 57.95
CA GLN A 338 -1.14 -17.61 57.98
C GLN A 338 -0.45 -17.47 56.60
N GLY A 339 -0.92 -18.19 55.59
CA GLY A 339 -0.34 -18.22 54.25
C GLY A 339 -1.07 -17.33 53.25
N TYR A 340 -0.37 -16.94 52.19
CA TYR A 340 -0.93 -16.24 51.03
C TYR A 340 -0.20 -16.67 49.76
N TRP A 341 -0.91 -16.62 48.63
CA TRP A 341 -0.36 -16.93 47.32
C TRP A 341 0.43 -15.75 46.75
N MET A 342 1.43 -16.03 45.92
CA MET A 342 2.36 -15.03 45.38
C MET A 342 1.99 -14.48 44.00
N GLY A 343 1.28 -15.24 43.17
CA GLY A 343 0.83 -14.78 41.85
C GLY A 343 -0.24 -13.67 41.93
N ILE A 344 -0.60 -13.13 40.77
CA ILE A 344 -1.47 -11.98 40.62
C ILE A 344 -2.80 -12.43 39.98
N TYR A 345 -3.67 -13.06 40.77
CA TYR A 345 -4.91 -13.68 40.29
C TYR A 345 -6.05 -12.68 40.05
N THR A 346 -5.73 -11.63 39.29
CA THR A 346 -6.66 -10.58 38.87
C THR A 346 -6.83 -10.62 37.36
N GLY A 347 -8.06 -10.39 36.90
CA GLY A 347 -8.29 -9.85 35.57
C GLY A 347 -7.96 -8.36 35.52
N LEU A 348 -7.65 -7.87 34.32
CA LEU A 348 -7.60 -6.44 34.00
C LEU A 348 -8.32 -6.24 32.65
N PHE A 349 -9.30 -5.33 32.60
CA PHE A 349 -9.98 -4.96 31.35
C PHE A 349 -10.36 -3.48 31.35
N LYS A 350 -10.64 -2.91 30.17
CA LYS A 350 -11.15 -1.53 30.03
C LYS A 350 -12.66 -1.49 29.76
N HIS A 351 -13.31 -0.44 30.25
CA HIS A 351 -14.63 -0.03 29.75
C HIS A 351 -14.78 1.50 29.89
N GLY A 352 -15.15 2.19 28.81
CA GLY A 352 -15.12 3.65 28.76
C GLY A 352 -13.72 4.20 29.08
N SER A 353 -13.64 5.21 29.95
CA SER A 353 -12.38 5.83 30.40
C SER A 353 -11.64 5.06 31.50
N LYS A 354 -12.10 3.86 31.90
CA LYS A 354 -11.69 3.21 33.15
C LYS A 354 -11.14 1.80 32.95
N LEU A 355 -10.18 1.46 33.80
CA LEU A 355 -9.68 0.11 34.00
C LEU A 355 -10.45 -0.55 35.13
N TYR A 356 -10.67 -1.85 35.03
CA TYR A 356 -11.41 -2.67 35.98
C TYR A 356 -10.61 -3.92 36.32
N TYR A 357 -10.61 -4.30 37.58
CA TYR A 357 -9.80 -5.41 38.12
C TYR A 357 -10.47 -6.04 39.34
N ASN A 358 -10.06 -7.25 39.74
CA ASN A 358 -10.60 -7.92 40.92
C ASN A 358 -9.60 -8.03 42.07
N THR A 359 -10.08 -7.77 43.28
CA THR A 359 -9.49 -8.30 44.52
C THR A 359 -10.01 -9.74 44.71
N PRO A 360 -9.69 -10.44 45.82
CA PRO A 360 -10.33 -11.71 46.17
C PRO A 360 -11.83 -11.60 46.51
N ASP A 361 -12.38 -10.38 46.71
CA ASP A 361 -13.70 -10.11 47.29
C ASP A 361 -14.57 -9.07 46.55
N SER A 362 -14.00 -8.34 45.59
CA SER A 362 -14.61 -7.16 44.96
C SER A 362 -14.18 -7.05 43.50
N ILE A 363 -15.04 -6.46 42.67
CA ILE A 363 -14.59 -5.81 41.43
C ILE A 363 -14.36 -4.33 41.73
N CYS A 364 -13.22 -3.81 41.31
CA CYS A 364 -12.78 -2.44 41.49
C CYS A 364 -12.60 -1.76 40.14
N TRP A 365 -12.52 -0.42 40.16
CA TRP A 365 -12.21 0.41 39.01
C TRP A 365 -11.13 1.44 39.34
N PHE A 366 -10.39 1.85 38.32
CA PHE A 366 -9.40 2.92 38.34
C PHE A 366 -9.56 3.80 37.10
N ASP A 367 -9.50 5.12 37.25
CA ASP A 367 -9.54 6.08 36.16
C ASP A 367 -8.16 6.75 36.02
N PRO A 368 -7.37 6.42 34.98
CA PRO A 368 -6.03 7.00 34.82
C PRO A 368 -5.99 8.49 34.49
N ALA A 369 -7.11 9.11 34.09
CA ALA A 369 -7.15 10.53 33.78
C ALA A 369 -7.33 11.39 35.04
N THR A 370 -8.08 10.91 36.04
CA THR A 370 -8.27 11.59 37.33
C THR A 370 -7.42 11.01 38.47
N SER A 371 -6.82 9.83 38.27
CA SER A 371 -6.24 8.97 39.31
C SER A 371 -7.21 8.56 40.43
N GLU A 372 -8.53 8.66 40.18
CA GLU A 372 -9.55 8.19 41.10
C GLU A 372 -9.70 6.66 41.02
N SER A 373 -10.12 6.06 42.13
CA SER A 373 -10.39 4.62 42.22
C SER A 373 -11.60 4.33 43.10
N GLY A 374 -12.17 3.15 42.94
CA GLY A 374 -13.30 2.72 43.74
C GLY A 374 -13.64 1.24 43.60
N VAL A 375 -14.55 0.79 44.45
CA VAL A 375 -15.19 -0.52 44.29
C VAL A 375 -16.40 -0.35 43.35
N LEU A 376 -16.47 -1.15 42.30
CA LEU A 376 -17.64 -1.23 41.42
C LEU A 376 -18.76 -2.03 42.11
N VAL A 377 -18.42 -3.23 42.60
CA VAL A 377 -19.37 -4.15 43.22
C VAL A 377 -18.63 -5.11 44.16
N LYS A 378 -19.26 -5.44 45.30
CA LYS A 378 -18.88 -6.56 46.18
C LYS A 378 -19.89 -7.70 46.00
N PRO A 379 -19.66 -8.64 45.06
CA PRO A 379 -20.63 -9.68 44.75
C PRO A 379 -20.77 -10.70 45.91
N SER A 380 -21.94 -11.34 46.01
CA SER A 380 -22.19 -12.39 47.02
C SER A 380 -21.44 -13.67 46.66
N LYS A 381 -20.20 -13.80 47.16
CA LYS A 381 -19.31 -14.91 46.78
C LYS A 381 -19.81 -16.29 47.26
N PRO A 382 -19.60 -17.37 46.47
CA PRO A 382 -19.85 -18.74 46.92
C PRO A 382 -19.02 -19.11 48.16
N SER A 383 -19.56 -19.97 49.03
CA SER A 383 -18.87 -20.43 50.23
C SER A 383 -17.55 -21.13 49.88
N GLY A 384 -16.48 -20.81 50.60
CA GLY A 384 -15.14 -21.36 50.36
C GLY A 384 -14.38 -20.81 49.14
N LYS A 385 -15.03 -20.04 48.25
CA LYS A 385 -14.38 -19.45 47.06
C LYS A 385 -13.98 -17.98 47.26
N SER A 386 -13.10 -17.52 46.37
CA SER A 386 -12.72 -16.12 46.16
C SER A 386 -12.73 -15.81 44.66
N ILE A 387 -12.71 -14.54 44.28
CA ILE A 387 -12.56 -14.14 42.87
C ILE A 387 -11.09 -14.34 42.45
N TYR A 388 -10.82 -15.06 41.38
CA TYR A 388 -9.48 -15.40 40.85
C TYR A 388 -9.28 -14.90 39.40
N GLY A 389 -10.15 -14.00 38.93
CA GLY A 389 -10.16 -13.41 37.60
C GLY A 389 -11.44 -12.61 37.37
N CYS A 390 -11.44 -11.69 36.41
CA CYS A 390 -12.62 -10.98 35.94
C CYS A 390 -12.44 -10.49 34.49
N TYR A 391 -13.54 -10.40 33.75
CA TYR A 391 -13.57 -9.91 32.38
C TYR A 391 -14.89 -9.17 32.11
N ILE A 392 -15.08 -8.69 30.88
CA ILE A 392 -16.32 -8.08 30.40
C ILE A 392 -16.77 -8.78 29.12
N ASP A 393 -18.06 -9.07 29.01
CA ASP A 393 -18.71 -9.67 27.84
C ASP A 393 -20.04 -8.94 27.59
N ASN A 394 -20.25 -8.44 26.37
CA ASN A 394 -21.48 -7.75 25.97
C ASN A 394 -21.96 -6.68 26.99
N GLY A 395 -21.02 -5.83 27.44
CA GLY A 395 -21.18 -4.82 28.49
C GLY A 395 -21.07 -5.37 29.92
N LYS A 396 -21.47 -6.63 30.14
CA LYS A 396 -21.57 -7.23 31.47
C LYS A 396 -20.21 -7.68 31.98
N VAL A 397 -19.82 -7.18 33.14
CA VAL A 397 -18.63 -7.65 33.86
C VAL A 397 -18.87 -9.05 34.45
N TYR A 398 -17.89 -9.93 34.49
CA TYR A 398 -17.99 -11.28 35.10
C TYR A 398 -16.90 -11.48 36.16
N ALA A 399 -17.24 -12.20 37.23
CA ALA A 399 -16.30 -12.64 38.26
C ALA A 399 -16.05 -14.16 38.16
N VAL A 400 -14.78 -14.56 38.21
CA VAL A 400 -14.33 -15.96 38.10
C VAL A 400 -14.04 -16.52 39.49
N TYR A 401 -14.82 -17.51 39.95
CA TYR A 401 -14.66 -18.08 41.30
C TYR A 401 -13.96 -19.45 41.31
N LYS A 402 -12.79 -19.51 41.96
CA LYS A 402 -12.05 -20.75 42.29
C LYS A 402 -11.86 -20.88 43.81
N SER A 403 -11.54 -22.08 44.29
CA SER A 403 -11.29 -22.37 45.72
C SER A 403 -9.83 -22.06 46.09
N SER A 404 -8.91 -22.28 45.14
CA SER A 404 -7.49 -21.94 45.19
C SER A 404 -6.99 -21.67 43.75
N PRO A 405 -5.79 -21.09 43.51
CA PRO A 405 -5.30 -20.95 42.14
C PRO A 405 -5.06 -22.32 41.50
N ASN A 406 -4.51 -23.26 42.28
CA ASN A 406 -4.23 -24.66 41.92
C ASN A 406 -5.48 -25.56 41.94
N ASP A 407 -6.68 -24.98 42.03
CA ASP A 407 -7.95 -25.71 41.91
C ASP A 407 -8.13 -26.14 40.45
N SER A 408 -8.08 -27.44 40.19
CA SER A 408 -8.28 -28.04 38.87
C SER A 408 -9.75 -28.33 38.55
N GLY A 409 -10.67 -28.01 39.46
CA GLY A 409 -12.10 -28.00 39.17
C GLY A 409 -12.51 -26.82 38.28
N THR A 410 -13.60 -26.99 37.52
CA THR A 410 -14.14 -25.97 36.61
C THR A 410 -14.35 -24.63 37.34
N PRO A 411 -13.82 -23.51 36.82
CA PRO A 411 -14.12 -22.18 37.35
C PRO A 411 -15.62 -21.88 37.33
N THR A 412 -16.09 -21.04 38.25
CA THR A 412 -17.51 -20.63 38.28
C THR A 412 -17.63 -19.16 37.91
N TYR A 413 -18.20 -18.88 36.74
CA TYR A 413 -18.39 -17.54 36.17
C TYR A 413 -19.73 -16.92 36.60
N THR A 414 -19.81 -15.60 36.83
CA THR A 414 -21.05 -14.90 37.30
C THR A 414 -21.04 -13.38 36.96
N ALA A 415 -22.15 -12.79 36.43
CA ALA A 415 -22.23 -11.47 35.73
C ALA A 415 -22.69 -10.18 36.51
N VAL A 416 -22.27 -8.92 36.08
CA VAL A 416 -22.37 -7.54 36.72
C VAL A 416 -22.36 -5.98 35.99
N TYR A 417 -22.33 -5.38 34.62
CA TYR A 417 -22.33 -3.80 33.97
C TYR A 417 -22.59 -3.15 32.33
N ASP A 418 -22.35 -1.81 31.72
CA ASP A 418 -22.70 -1.00 30.27
C ASP A 418 -22.19 0.58 29.58
N LEU A 419 -22.17 1.16 28.20
CA LEU A 419 -22.04 2.72 27.48
C LEU A 419 -21.87 3.33 25.81
N GLY A 420 -21.80 4.70 25.22
CA GLY A 420 -21.57 5.40 23.68
C GLY A 420 -21.58 7.05 23.02
N ASP A 421 -21.29 7.63 21.65
CA ASP A 421 -21.17 9.19 20.94
C ASP A 421 -21.29 9.79 19.26
N GLU A 422 -20.86 11.06 18.59
CA GLU A 422 -21.25 11.92 17.19
C GLU A 422 -20.48 13.18 16.19
N PRO A 423 -20.66 13.59 14.76
CA PRO A 423 -19.90 14.56 13.60
C PRO A 423 -20.40 15.49 12.18
N TYR A 424 -19.66 16.40 11.27
CA TYR A 424 -20.02 17.28 9.86
C TYR A 424 -19.06 18.26 8.75
N VAL A 425 -19.26 18.79 7.36
CA VAL A 425 -18.53 19.91 6.31
C VAL A 425 -18.86 20.41 4.64
N PRO A 426 -18.33 21.53 3.79
CA PRO A 426 -18.60 22.19 2.28
C PRO A 426 -17.65 23.13 1.12
N PRO A 427 -17.97 23.70 -0.22
CA PRO A 427 -17.19 24.42 -1.54
C PRO A 427 -17.71 25.68 -2.66
N VAL A 428 -17.37 26.41 -3.93
CA VAL A 428 -16.39 26.95 -5.19
C VAL A 428 -16.90 28.15 -6.37
N HIS A 429 -16.59 28.87 -7.66
CA HIS A 429 -15.82 29.16 -9.13
C HIS A 429 -15.83 30.59 -10.18
N GLU A 430 -15.26 30.89 -11.51
CA GLU A 430 -15.18 32.23 -12.54
C GLU A 430 -15.04 32.47 -14.29
N HIS A 431 -14.47 33.55 -15.13
CA HIS A 431 -14.73 34.22 -16.66
C HIS A 431 -13.68 34.86 -17.95
N SER A 432 -13.98 35.63 -19.19
CA SER A 432 -13.08 36.14 -20.53
C SER A 432 -13.42 37.25 -21.87
N TYR A 433 -12.63 37.62 -23.07
CA TYR A 433 -12.75 38.76 -24.31
C TYR A 433 -11.98 38.90 -25.89
N SER A 434 -12.08 39.91 -26.99
CA SER A 434 -11.43 40.09 -28.53
C SER A 434 -11.42 41.40 -29.70
N SER A 435 -10.83 41.54 -31.06
CA SER A 435 -10.78 42.73 -32.26
C SER A 435 -10.11 42.75 -33.89
N ILE A 436 -10.11 43.77 -34.97
CA ILE A 436 -9.68 43.84 -36.60
C ILE A 436 -9.28 45.16 -37.70
N PRO A 437 -8.86 45.15 -39.13
CA PRO A 437 -8.25 46.22 -40.27
C PRO A 437 -8.37 46.34 -42.03
N THR A 438 -7.71 47.22 -43.04
CA THR A 438 -7.82 47.45 -44.71
C THR A 438 -6.79 48.32 -45.85
N TRP A 439 -6.43 48.05 -47.27
CA TRP A 439 -5.01 48.21 -48.14
C TRP A 439 -4.54 48.05 -49.76
N ASN A 440 -3.19 47.81 -50.19
CA ASN A 440 -2.44 47.53 -51.54
C ASN A 440 -1.10 46.58 -51.58
N TRP A 441 -0.59 45.90 -52.69
CA TRP A 441 0.49 44.79 -52.73
C TRP A 441 1.47 44.48 -53.97
N SER A 442 2.47 43.54 -53.84
CA SER A 442 3.42 42.97 -54.89
C SER A 442 3.35 41.42 -55.20
N GLU A 443 3.99 40.92 -56.28
CA GLU A 443 3.85 39.53 -56.82
C GLU A 443 4.41 38.37 -55.96
N ASP A 444 5.68 38.44 -55.53
CA ASP A 444 6.27 37.49 -54.58
C ASP A 444 5.77 37.70 -53.14
N MET A 445 4.81 38.63 -52.99
CA MET A 445 4.17 39.09 -51.77
C MET A 445 5.13 39.72 -50.75
N SER A 446 6.23 40.33 -51.19
CA SER A 446 7.22 40.96 -50.30
C SER A 446 6.94 42.42 -49.84
N SER A 447 5.97 43.17 -50.41
CA SER A 447 5.77 44.62 -50.08
C SER A 447 4.32 45.19 -50.28
N ALA A 448 3.93 46.28 -49.55
CA ALA A 448 2.52 46.78 -49.44
C ALA A 448 2.29 48.21 -48.76
N ALA A 449 1.04 48.73 -48.69
CA ALA A 449 0.61 50.03 -48.02
C ALA A 449 -0.93 50.17 -47.64
N ALA A 450 -1.35 51.15 -46.79
CA ALA A 450 -2.54 51.10 -45.86
C ALA A 450 -3.49 52.32 -45.63
N VAL A 451 -4.72 52.10 -45.06
CA VAL A 451 -5.79 53.12 -44.70
C VAL A 451 -6.64 52.78 -43.41
N PHE A 452 -7.23 53.76 -42.67
CA PHE A 452 -7.87 53.60 -41.31
C PHE A 452 -9.18 54.44 -41.01
N LYS A 453 -9.93 54.20 -39.89
CA LYS A 453 -11.26 54.84 -39.55
C LYS A 453 -11.73 54.90 -38.04
N CYS A 454 -12.80 55.67 -37.70
CA CYS A 454 -13.48 55.92 -36.38
C CYS A 454 -14.89 55.22 -36.20
N VAL A 455 -15.54 55.30 -35.00
CA VAL A 455 -16.91 54.75 -34.66
C VAL A 455 -17.91 55.73 -34.03
N GLY A 456 -17.60 56.43 -32.93
CA GLY A 456 -18.49 57.49 -32.39
C GLY A 456 -18.51 58.76 -33.24
N CYS A 457 -17.74 58.73 -34.33
CA CYS A 457 -17.37 59.81 -35.24
C CYS A 457 -16.92 59.21 -36.58
N THR A 458 -16.54 60.02 -37.57
CA THR A 458 -16.44 59.60 -38.98
C THR A 458 -15.07 59.81 -39.68
N ASP A 459 -13.98 60.04 -38.95
CA ASP A 459 -12.60 60.35 -39.42
C ASP A 459 -11.85 59.24 -40.24
N THR A 460 -10.74 59.54 -40.96
CA THR A 460 -9.88 58.63 -41.81
C THR A 460 -8.45 59.14 -42.20
N GLN A 461 -7.41 58.27 -42.32
CA GLN A 461 -6.02 58.58 -42.83
C GLN A 461 -5.24 57.36 -43.47
N THR A 462 -3.98 57.55 -43.96
CA THR A 462 -3.18 56.62 -44.84
C THR A 462 -1.66 56.51 -44.47
N VAL A 463 -1.02 55.31 -44.53
CA VAL A 463 0.44 55.07 -44.23
C VAL A 463 1.08 53.89 -45.02
N ASN A 464 2.40 53.92 -45.30
CA ASN A 464 3.19 52.82 -45.93
C ASN A 464 3.46 51.63 -44.97
N ALA A 465 3.71 50.42 -45.49
CA ALA A 465 3.71 49.21 -44.66
C ALA A 465 4.95 48.31 -44.70
N ARG A 466 5.23 47.69 -43.54
CA ARG A 466 6.15 46.57 -43.37
C ARG A 466 5.40 45.26 -43.58
N VAL A 467 5.81 44.46 -44.57
CA VAL A 467 5.27 43.11 -44.78
C VAL A 467 5.96 42.09 -43.88
N VAL A 468 5.19 41.14 -43.37
CA VAL A 468 5.63 39.88 -42.76
C VAL A 468 4.72 38.74 -43.20
N SER A 469 5.26 37.55 -43.49
CA SER A 469 4.44 36.37 -43.72
C SER A 469 3.99 35.72 -42.41
N SER A 470 2.80 35.12 -42.44
CA SER A 470 2.20 34.30 -41.37
C SER A 470 1.33 33.22 -42.04
N TYR A 471 0.44 32.54 -41.31
CA TYR A 471 -0.49 31.56 -41.90
C TYR A 471 -1.93 31.85 -41.45
N ASN A 472 -2.92 31.54 -42.28
CA ASN A 472 -4.34 31.65 -41.89
C ASN A 472 -4.80 30.41 -41.09
N SER A 473 -6.06 30.43 -40.63
CA SER A 473 -6.75 29.31 -40.00
C SER A 473 -6.78 28.02 -40.83
N ASN A 474 -6.65 28.14 -42.15
CA ASN A 474 -6.71 27.03 -43.10
C ASN A 474 -5.30 26.44 -43.37
N GLY A 475 -4.24 27.04 -42.82
CA GLY A 475 -2.85 26.70 -43.08
C GLY A 475 -2.25 27.27 -44.37
N ASP A 476 -2.98 28.13 -45.08
CA ASP A 476 -2.47 28.87 -46.24
C ASP A 476 -1.47 29.95 -45.80
N LEU A 477 -0.49 30.26 -46.65
CA LEU A 477 0.51 31.28 -46.35
C LEU A 477 -0.12 32.68 -46.50
N ILE A 478 -0.32 33.36 -45.37
CA ILE A 478 -0.66 34.77 -45.33
C ILE A 478 0.60 35.60 -45.56
N TYR A 479 0.45 36.70 -46.28
CA TYR A 479 1.35 37.83 -46.20
C TYR A 479 0.59 39.00 -45.57
N THR A 480 1.09 39.47 -44.43
CA THR A 480 0.50 40.53 -43.62
C THR A 480 1.29 41.82 -43.83
N ALA A 481 0.67 42.81 -44.47
CA ALA A 481 1.21 44.16 -44.53
C ALA A 481 0.87 44.90 -43.23
N THR A 482 1.80 45.64 -42.63
CA THR A 482 1.59 46.31 -41.32
C THR A 482 1.98 47.79 -41.35
N ALA A 483 1.07 48.67 -40.93
CA ALA A 483 1.24 50.12 -40.92
C ALA A 483 0.67 50.71 -39.62
N ASN A 484 1.29 51.79 -39.14
CA ASN A 484 0.98 52.39 -37.83
C ASN A 484 0.38 53.77 -38.00
N PHE A 485 -0.74 54.04 -37.32
CA PHE A 485 -1.43 55.32 -37.36
C PHE A 485 -2.17 55.65 -36.06
N GLY A 486 -2.16 56.91 -35.62
CA GLY A 486 -2.96 57.36 -34.47
C GLY A 486 -2.70 56.64 -33.15
N GLY A 487 -1.51 56.04 -32.96
CA GLY A 487 -1.17 55.22 -31.79
C GLY A 487 -1.68 53.76 -31.86
N LYS A 488 -2.23 53.33 -32.99
CA LYS A 488 -2.65 51.94 -33.26
C LYS A 488 -1.95 51.36 -34.49
N THR A 489 -2.00 50.04 -34.62
CA THR A 489 -1.40 49.27 -35.71
C THR A 489 -2.50 48.57 -36.52
N PHE A 490 -2.30 48.51 -37.83
CA PHE A 490 -3.31 48.08 -38.79
C PHE A 490 -2.66 47.19 -39.87
N THR A 491 -3.42 46.27 -40.48
CA THR A 491 -2.86 45.26 -41.41
C THR A 491 -3.70 44.87 -42.63
N ASP A 492 -3.06 44.47 -43.75
CA ASP A 492 -3.70 43.72 -44.86
C ASP A 492 -3.37 42.24 -44.81
N VAL A 493 -4.08 41.46 -45.63
CA VAL A 493 -3.74 40.07 -45.92
C VAL A 493 -3.81 39.75 -47.43
N LYS A 494 -2.75 39.13 -47.95
CA LYS A 494 -2.79 38.28 -49.16
C LYS A 494 -2.56 36.82 -48.78
N THR A 495 -3.07 35.89 -49.57
CA THR A 495 -3.10 34.45 -49.23
C THR A 495 -2.63 33.61 -50.40
N VAL A 496 -1.71 32.67 -50.15
CA VAL A 496 -1.27 31.64 -51.11
C VAL A 496 -1.67 30.27 -50.57
N SER A 497 -2.59 29.59 -51.27
CA SER A 497 -3.15 28.32 -50.82
C SER A 497 -2.10 27.21 -50.71
N LEU A 498 -2.19 26.45 -49.62
CA LEU A 498 -1.35 25.29 -49.37
C LEU A 498 -2.25 24.09 -49.06
N TYR A 499 -1.98 22.97 -49.73
CA TYR A 499 -2.84 21.79 -49.70
C TYR A 499 -2.30 20.72 -48.77
N THR A 500 -3.19 20.04 -48.03
CA THR A 500 -2.80 18.86 -47.24
C THR A 500 -2.46 17.68 -48.15
N LEU A 501 -1.63 16.76 -47.64
CA LEU A 501 -1.64 15.37 -48.06
C LEU A 501 -1.94 14.53 -46.81
N THR A 502 -3.16 14.02 -46.72
CA THR A 502 -3.55 13.04 -45.71
C THR A 502 -3.16 11.65 -46.20
N ILE A 503 -2.41 10.91 -45.38
CA ILE A 503 -1.95 9.55 -45.67
C ILE A 503 -2.51 8.58 -44.61
N PRO A 504 -2.73 7.30 -44.92
CA PRO A 504 -3.13 6.30 -43.93
C PRO A 504 -1.91 5.83 -43.12
N GLU A 505 -2.14 5.32 -41.91
CA GLU A 505 -1.07 4.80 -41.04
C GLU A 505 -0.25 3.66 -41.66
N ALA A 506 -0.84 2.87 -42.57
CA ALA A 506 -0.17 1.82 -43.32
C ALA A 506 0.82 2.33 -44.40
N MET A 507 1.10 3.64 -44.43
CA MET A 507 2.05 4.29 -45.35
C MET A 507 2.92 5.34 -44.66
N GLU A 508 4.19 5.42 -45.06
CA GLU A 508 5.10 6.52 -44.72
C GLU A 508 5.48 7.33 -45.98
N ILE A 509 5.90 8.58 -45.82
CA ILE A 509 6.46 9.40 -46.91
C ILE A 509 7.98 9.19 -46.97
N VAL A 510 8.46 8.64 -48.09
CA VAL A 510 9.89 8.38 -48.36
C VAL A 510 10.59 9.62 -48.90
N SER A 511 9.95 10.36 -49.82
CA SER A 511 10.54 11.57 -50.42
C SER A 511 9.50 12.49 -51.07
N SER A 512 9.91 13.69 -51.47
CA SER A 512 9.13 14.60 -52.31
C SER A 512 10.05 15.44 -53.20
N ASP A 513 9.57 15.86 -54.37
CA ASP A 513 10.35 16.65 -55.34
C ASP A 513 10.47 18.14 -54.94
N ARG A 514 9.63 18.58 -54.02
CA ARG A 514 9.60 19.92 -53.42
C ARG A 514 9.27 19.79 -51.93
N PRO A 515 10.01 20.48 -51.03
CA PRO A 515 9.77 20.38 -49.59
C PRO A 515 8.38 20.89 -49.21
N ALA A 516 7.77 20.24 -48.23
CA ALA A 516 6.53 20.71 -47.61
C ALA A 516 6.76 22.06 -46.91
N VAL A 517 5.80 22.97 -47.06
CA VAL A 517 5.74 24.25 -46.33
C VAL A 517 4.74 24.07 -45.20
N ASN A 518 5.23 24.05 -43.96
CA ASN A 518 4.41 23.81 -42.75
C ASN A 518 3.55 22.52 -42.84
N GLY A 519 4.17 21.41 -43.29
CA GLY A 519 3.49 20.12 -43.48
C GLY A 519 2.55 20.03 -44.69
N LYS A 520 2.36 21.12 -45.43
CA LYS A 520 1.50 21.19 -46.62
C LYS A 520 2.29 21.33 -47.92
N TYR A 521 1.65 21.01 -49.03
CA TYR A 521 2.25 21.01 -50.37
C TYR A 521 1.62 22.05 -51.30
N LYS A 522 2.38 22.43 -52.33
CA LYS A 522 1.85 23.21 -53.46
C LYS A 522 1.28 22.25 -54.50
N SER A 523 0.29 22.71 -55.27
CA SER A 523 -0.22 21.92 -56.41
C SER A 523 0.92 21.62 -57.40
N GLY A 524 0.93 20.40 -57.93
CA GLY A 524 1.99 19.86 -58.79
C GLY A 524 3.27 19.42 -58.08
N THR A 525 3.34 19.38 -56.75
CA THR A 525 4.40 18.65 -56.03
C THR A 525 4.19 17.13 -56.16
N LYS A 526 5.29 16.37 -56.33
CA LYS A 526 5.29 14.90 -56.28
C LYS A 526 5.78 14.41 -54.91
N VAL A 527 5.11 13.40 -54.37
CA VAL A 527 5.41 12.77 -53.07
C VAL A 527 5.45 11.26 -53.25
N THR A 528 6.51 10.60 -52.80
CA THR A 528 6.68 9.14 -52.83
C THR A 528 6.48 8.57 -51.44
N LEU A 529 5.61 7.57 -51.34
CA LEU A 529 5.25 6.84 -50.14
C LEU A 529 5.69 5.37 -50.23
N ARG A 530 5.80 4.70 -49.08
CA ARG A 530 6.06 3.25 -48.95
C ARG A 530 4.99 2.61 -48.08
N TYR A 531 4.55 1.40 -48.43
CA TYR A 531 3.70 0.58 -47.55
C TYR A 531 4.54 0.09 -46.35
N LEU A 532 3.97 0.13 -45.15
CA LEU A 532 4.62 -0.42 -43.96
C LEU A 532 4.38 -1.93 -43.89
N ASP A 533 5.44 -2.71 -43.64
CA ASP A 533 5.45 -4.19 -43.73
C ASP A 533 4.52 -4.86 -42.69
N GLU A 534 4.16 -4.12 -41.64
CA GLU A 534 3.21 -4.52 -40.60
C GLU A 534 1.76 -4.69 -41.09
N PHE A 535 1.40 -4.14 -42.25
CA PHE A 535 0.02 -4.02 -42.73
C PHE A 535 -0.21 -4.72 -44.08
N ALA A 536 -1.21 -5.62 -44.14
CA ALA A 536 -1.68 -6.19 -45.39
C ALA A 536 -2.67 -5.23 -46.08
N VAL A 537 -2.16 -4.27 -46.87
CA VAL A 537 -3.01 -3.37 -47.68
C VAL A 537 -3.70 -4.15 -48.80
N THR A 538 -5.03 -4.19 -48.77
CA THR A 538 -5.86 -4.90 -49.75
C THR A 538 -6.36 -4.00 -50.88
N LYS A 539 -6.38 -2.67 -50.67
CA LYS A 539 -6.93 -1.69 -51.63
C LYS A 539 -6.41 -0.29 -51.34
N VAL A 540 -6.26 0.52 -52.39
CA VAL A 540 -5.91 1.96 -52.31
C VAL A 540 -6.99 2.79 -52.99
N SER A 541 -7.29 3.97 -52.45
CA SER A 541 -8.15 5.00 -53.06
C SER A 541 -7.48 6.37 -52.95
N LEU A 542 -7.57 7.17 -54.01
CA LEU A 542 -6.88 8.47 -54.13
C LEU A 542 -7.88 9.59 -54.37
N VAL A 543 -7.75 10.69 -53.62
CA VAL A 543 -8.58 11.89 -53.72
C VAL A 543 -7.69 13.11 -53.96
N ASN A 544 -8.08 13.98 -54.90
CA ASN A 544 -7.36 15.20 -55.30
C ASN A 544 -5.87 14.98 -55.67
N ILE A 545 -5.56 13.79 -56.20
CA ILE A 545 -4.30 13.44 -56.85
C ILE A 545 -4.48 13.57 -58.37
N SER A 546 -3.52 14.19 -59.06
CA SER A 546 -3.58 14.39 -60.53
C SER A 546 -2.86 13.32 -61.35
N ASP A 547 -1.91 12.61 -60.75
CA ASP A 547 -1.05 11.60 -61.39
C ASP A 547 -0.43 10.69 -60.31
N TYR A 548 -0.29 9.39 -60.59
CA TYR A 548 0.31 8.44 -59.65
C TYR A 548 1.00 7.24 -60.34
N SER A 549 1.96 6.61 -59.65
CA SER A 549 2.69 5.44 -60.12
C SER A 549 3.15 4.54 -58.97
N THR A 550 3.03 3.22 -59.11
CA THR A 550 3.46 2.22 -58.12
C THR A 550 4.70 1.46 -58.58
N ASP A 551 5.63 1.18 -57.66
CA ASP A 551 6.72 0.21 -57.86
C ASP A 551 6.59 -0.93 -56.85
N ASN A 552 6.15 -2.08 -57.37
CA ASN A 552 5.87 -3.28 -56.59
C ASN A 552 7.14 -3.98 -56.09
N ASN A 553 8.33 -3.69 -56.63
CA ASN A 553 9.58 -4.31 -56.16
C ASN A 553 10.10 -3.68 -54.87
N ASN A 554 9.78 -2.40 -54.65
CA ASN A 554 10.19 -1.61 -53.49
C ASN A 554 9.03 -1.25 -52.56
N GLY A 555 7.80 -1.71 -52.86
CA GLY A 555 6.60 -1.41 -52.06
C GLY A 555 6.23 0.07 -52.03
N THR A 556 6.41 0.82 -53.13
CA THR A 556 6.21 2.28 -53.14
C THR A 556 5.08 2.75 -54.06
N LEU A 557 4.51 3.91 -53.69
CA LEU A 557 3.47 4.65 -54.40
C LEU A 557 3.89 6.12 -54.49
N THR A 558 4.06 6.65 -55.70
CA THR A 558 4.28 8.09 -55.91
C THR A 558 3.00 8.75 -56.39
N VAL A 559 2.66 9.91 -55.83
CA VAL A 559 1.45 10.70 -56.14
C VAL A 559 1.80 12.16 -56.44
N THR A 560 0.97 12.84 -57.23
CA THR A 560 1.09 14.27 -57.54
C THR A 560 -0.10 15.05 -56.96
N ILE A 561 0.17 16.04 -56.13
CA ILE A 561 -0.86 16.82 -55.41
C ILE A 561 -1.60 17.75 -56.37
N ALA A 562 -2.94 17.69 -56.42
CA ALA A 562 -3.76 18.59 -57.23
C ALA A 562 -4.50 19.65 -56.38
N GLY A 563 -5.08 19.21 -55.26
CA GLY A 563 -5.72 20.01 -54.22
C GLY A 563 -5.46 19.38 -52.85
N ASP A 564 -6.32 19.60 -51.84
CA ASP A 564 -6.22 18.92 -50.54
C ASP A 564 -6.37 17.40 -50.74
N ALA A 565 -5.23 16.72 -50.73
CA ALA A 565 -5.09 15.34 -51.16
C ALA A 565 -5.31 14.37 -50.01
N GLU A 566 -5.92 13.23 -50.32
CA GLU A 566 -6.18 12.18 -49.34
C GLU A 566 -5.97 10.82 -49.99
N ILE A 567 -5.11 10.01 -49.38
CA ILE A 567 -4.92 8.60 -49.70
C ILE A 567 -5.66 7.80 -48.63
N LYS A 568 -6.53 6.87 -49.05
CA LYS A 568 -7.18 5.91 -48.16
C LYS A 568 -6.74 4.50 -48.56
N VAL A 569 -6.61 3.62 -47.57
CA VAL A 569 -6.41 2.18 -47.80
C VAL A 569 -7.38 1.36 -46.98
N GLU A 570 -7.79 0.21 -47.52
CA GLU A 570 -8.35 -0.89 -46.74
C GLU A 570 -7.21 -1.87 -46.47
N TYR A 571 -7.10 -2.35 -45.23
CA TYR A 571 -5.97 -3.14 -44.75
C TYR A 571 -6.37 -3.99 -43.54
N THR A 572 -5.57 -5.00 -43.21
CA THR A 572 -5.56 -5.62 -41.88
C THR A 572 -4.15 -5.59 -41.27
N VAL A 573 -4.06 -5.70 -39.94
CA VAL A 573 -2.75 -5.76 -39.25
C VAL A 573 -2.22 -7.19 -39.41
N TYR A 574 -1.15 -7.34 -40.18
CA TYR A 574 -0.61 -8.62 -40.59
C TYR A 574 0.43 -9.16 -39.60
N THR A 575 1.14 -8.27 -38.91
CA THR A 575 2.10 -8.63 -37.87
C THR A 575 1.93 -7.69 -36.69
N THR A 576 2.03 -8.21 -35.47
CA THR A 576 1.92 -7.40 -34.25
C THR A 576 3.00 -6.33 -34.23
N PHE A 577 2.69 -5.12 -33.78
CA PHE A 577 3.69 -4.05 -33.66
C PHE A 577 3.44 -3.13 -32.47
N ILE A 578 4.53 -2.65 -31.86
CA ILE A 578 4.50 -1.64 -30.79
C ILE A 578 4.49 -0.25 -31.41
N GLU A 579 3.36 0.47 -31.26
CA GLU A 579 3.18 1.87 -31.66
C GLU A 579 3.92 2.85 -30.74
N GLY A 580 4.11 2.45 -29.48
CA GLY A 580 4.89 3.24 -28.54
C GLY A 580 4.87 2.68 -27.14
N VAL A 581 5.62 3.36 -26.28
CA VAL A 581 5.66 3.10 -24.84
C VAL A 581 5.50 4.41 -24.10
N SER A 582 4.93 4.36 -22.90
CA SER A 582 4.96 5.48 -21.97
C SER A 582 5.00 5.01 -20.53
N VAL A 583 5.33 5.92 -19.61
CA VAL A 583 5.22 5.66 -18.17
C VAL A 583 3.94 6.30 -17.65
N THR A 584 3.09 5.54 -16.95
CA THR A 584 1.96 6.13 -16.24
C THR A 584 2.43 6.83 -14.96
N LEU A 585 1.84 7.99 -14.69
CA LEU A 585 2.06 8.80 -13.49
C LEU A 585 0.95 8.54 -12.45
N GLY A 586 0.38 7.33 -12.49
CA GLY A 586 -0.63 6.86 -11.56
C GLY A 586 -0.06 6.64 -10.16
N SER A 587 -0.81 5.91 -9.33
CA SER A 587 -0.36 5.50 -8.00
C SER A 587 0.83 4.55 -8.05
N ARG A 588 0.81 3.61 -8.99
CA ARG A 588 1.97 2.79 -9.38
C ARG A 588 2.66 3.44 -10.57
N ILE A 589 3.99 3.31 -10.61
CA ILE A 589 4.73 3.49 -11.86
C ILE A 589 4.40 2.27 -12.74
N GLY A 590 4.08 2.49 -14.01
CA GLY A 590 3.76 1.39 -14.92
C GLY A 590 4.25 1.67 -16.33
N LEU A 591 4.83 0.65 -16.94
CA LEU A 591 5.24 0.67 -18.35
C LEU A 591 4.00 0.37 -19.19
N ASN A 592 3.41 1.41 -19.79
CA ASN A 592 2.38 1.27 -20.80
C ASN A 592 3.05 0.82 -22.11
N VAL A 593 2.59 -0.29 -22.69
CA VAL A 593 2.92 -0.66 -24.07
C VAL A 593 1.66 -0.44 -24.90
N TYR A 594 1.80 0.37 -25.94
CA TYR A 594 0.78 0.59 -26.95
C TYR A 594 1.13 -0.23 -28.19
N PHE A 595 0.19 -1.02 -28.67
CA PHE A 595 0.44 -1.97 -29.75
C PHE A 595 -0.81 -2.20 -30.60
N ARG A 596 -0.59 -2.74 -31.80
CA ARG A 596 -1.65 -3.40 -32.56
C ARG A 596 -1.30 -4.89 -32.69
N PRO A 597 -2.18 -5.81 -32.26
CA PRO A 597 -2.00 -7.23 -32.51
C PRO A 597 -2.24 -7.54 -33.99
N ALA A 598 -1.58 -8.57 -34.50
CA ALA A 598 -2.01 -9.22 -35.74
C ALA A 598 -3.43 -9.77 -35.59
N GLU A 599 -4.21 -9.72 -36.68
CA GLU A 599 -5.56 -10.32 -36.78
C GLU A 599 -5.58 -11.80 -36.38
N SER A 600 -4.45 -12.50 -36.53
CA SER A 600 -4.26 -13.91 -36.14
C SER A 600 -4.12 -14.18 -34.65
N ILE A 601 -3.99 -13.15 -33.79
CA ILE A 601 -3.83 -13.32 -32.32
C ILE A 601 -4.83 -12.49 -31.49
N THR A 602 -5.85 -11.88 -32.10
CA THR A 602 -6.83 -11.06 -31.38
C THR A 602 -7.78 -11.84 -30.48
N GLU A 603 -8.00 -13.14 -30.76
CA GLU A 603 -8.96 -13.97 -30.00
C GLU A 603 -8.29 -14.81 -28.90
N ASP A 604 -7.16 -15.47 -29.18
CA ASP A 604 -6.46 -16.40 -28.27
C ASP A 604 -5.05 -15.95 -27.86
N GLY A 605 -4.65 -14.74 -28.26
CA GLY A 605 -3.33 -14.19 -27.99
C GLY A 605 -3.19 -13.44 -26.67
N TYR A 606 -1.94 -13.21 -26.27
CA TYR A 606 -1.56 -12.46 -25.08
C TYR A 606 -0.35 -11.56 -25.36
N ILE A 607 -0.20 -10.52 -24.53
CA ILE A 607 1.08 -9.84 -24.29
C ILE A 607 1.64 -10.34 -22.95
N ALA A 608 2.93 -10.69 -22.95
CA ALA A 608 3.67 -11.15 -21.79
C ALA A 608 4.74 -10.12 -21.39
N PHE A 609 4.87 -9.93 -20.08
CA PHE A 609 5.86 -9.07 -19.44
C PHE A 609 6.63 -9.89 -18.40
N SER A 610 7.92 -10.10 -18.61
CA SER A 610 8.77 -10.82 -17.67
C SER A 610 9.80 -9.87 -17.06
N GLY A 611 9.69 -9.67 -15.74
CA GLY A 611 10.58 -8.82 -14.95
C GLY A 611 11.10 -9.53 -13.69
N SER A 612 11.61 -8.76 -12.72
CA SER A 612 12.06 -9.29 -11.43
C SER A 612 10.95 -9.98 -10.64
N THR A 613 9.70 -9.50 -10.76
CA THR A 613 8.51 -10.04 -10.11
C THR A 613 7.85 -11.20 -10.88
N GLY A 614 8.57 -11.84 -11.81
CA GLY A 614 8.07 -12.95 -12.62
C GLY A 614 7.44 -12.55 -13.96
N GLU A 615 6.68 -13.47 -14.55
CA GLU A 615 5.96 -13.29 -15.82
C GLU A 615 4.49 -12.90 -15.56
N THR A 616 4.06 -11.80 -16.14
CA THR A 616 2.65 -11.37 -16.21
C THR A 616 2.15 -11.50 -17.64
N LYS A 617 1.09 -12.29 -17.86
CA LYS A 617 0.38 -12.39 -19.15
C LYS A 617 -0.96 -11.68 -19.07
N ILE A 618 -1.25 -10.87 -20.08
CA ILE A 618 -2.56 -10.19 -20.25
C ILE A 618 -3.12 -10.66 -21.60
N ALA A 619 -4.31 -11.25 -21.60
CA ALA A 619 -4.95 -11.68 -22.84
C ALA A 619 -5.34 -10.46 -23.68
N ILE A 620 -5.20 -10.56 -25.00
CA ILE A 620 -5.54 -9.46 -25.92
C ILE A 620 -7.07 -9.23 -25.93
N SER A 621 -7.84 -10.29 -25.69
CA SER A 621 -9.31 -10.27 -25.52
C SER A 621 -9.79 -9.55 -24.24
N ASP A 622 -8.96 -9.42 -23.20
CA ASP A 622 -9.28 -8.62 -22.00
C ASP A 622 -9.07 -7.11 -22.22
N ILE A 623 -8.34 -6.72 -23.27
CA ILE A 623 -7.97 -5.33 -23.55
C ILE A 623 -8.95 -4.73 -24.56
N THR A 624 -9.75 -3.77 -24.13
CA THR A 624 -10.55 -2.94 -25.07
C THR A 624 -9.61 -1.97 -25.82
N PRO A 625 -9.55 -2.01 -27.16
CA PRO A 625 -8.76 -1.04 -27.94
C PRO A 625 -9.41 0.34 -27.95
N ASP A 626 -8.62 1.38 -28.25
CA ASP A 626 -9.15 2.72 -28.48
C ASP A 626 -9.82 2.88 -29.86
N GLU A 627 -10.39 4.06 -30.11
CA GLU A 627 -11.15 4.38 -31.33
C GLU A 627 -10.39 4.20 -32.66
N ASN A 628 -9.05 4.08 -32.61
CA ASN A 628 -8.20 3.85 -33.77
C ASN A 628 -7.83 2.37 -33.96
N GLY A 629 -8.23 1.48 -33.05
CA GLY A 629 -7.84 0.05 -33.03
C GLY A 629 -6.56 -0.26 -32.24
N ARG A 630 -6.04 0.72 -31.49
CA ARG A 630 -4.81 0.57 -30.69
C ARG A 630 -5.09 -0.03 -29.32
N TYR A 631 -4.34 -1.07 -28.97
CA TYR A 631 -4.40 -1.74 -27.68
C TYR A 631 -3.40 -1.11 -26.69
N LYS A 632 -3.75 -1.11 -25.40
CA LYS A 632 -2.89 -0.64 -24.31
C LYS A 632 -2.80 -1.70 -23.22
N ALA A 633 -1.61 -2.25 -23.01
CA ALA A 633 -1.28 -3.03 -21.84
C ALA A 633 -0.43 -2.22 -20.87
N THR A 634 -0.43 -2.55 -19.58
CA THR A 634 0.37 -1.83 -18.57
C THR A 634 0.96 -2.79 -17.56
N TYR A 635 2.29 -2.90 -17.56
CA TYR A 635 3.03 -3.63 -16.54
C TYR A 635 3.33 -2.69 -15.37
N TYR A 636 2.69 -2.93 -14.22
CA TYR A 636 2.77 -2.05 -13.06
C TYR A 636 3.80 -2.53 -12.03
N MET A 637 4.76 -1.67 -11.70
CA MET A 637 5.90 -1.95 -10.84
C MET A 637 6.00 -0.94 -9.68
N SER A 638 6.94 -1.16 -8.75
CA SER A 638 7.20 -0.21 -7.66
C SER A 638 8.21 0.87 -8.09
N ALA A 639 8.36 1.92 -7.28
CA ALA A 639 9.29 3.01 -7.60
C ALA A 639 10.77 2.59 -7.63
N LYS A 640 11.14 1.50 -6.92
CA LYS A 640 12.52 0.94 -6.96
C LYS A 640 12.81 0.13 -8.23
N ASP A 641 11.79 -0.25 -8.99
CA ASP A 641 11.93 -1.15 -10.15
C ASP A 641 12.04 -0.37 -11.48
N ILE A 642 11.98 0.96 -11.43
CA ILE A 642 11.95 1.85 -12.61
C ILE A 642 13.13 1.66 -13.58
N ALA A 643 14.25 1.13 -13.07
CA ALA A 643 15.50 0.90 -13.79
C ALA A 643 15.66 -0.55 -14.28
N GLU A 644 14.69 -1.42 -14.00
CA GLU A 644 14.72 -2.83 -14.37
C GLU A 644 14.23 -3.03 -15.80
N ASN A 645 14.86 -3.96 -16.52
CA ASN A 645 14.43 -4.33 -17.86
C ASN A 645 13.24 -5.28 -17.77
N VAL A 646 12.11 -4.87 -18.33
CA VAL A 646 10.96 -5.74 -18.56
C VAL A 646 11.13 -6.37 -19.95
N ASN A 647 11.11 -7.70 -20.03
CA ASN A 647 11.04 -8.39 -21.31
C ASN A 647 9.58 -8.42 -21.77
N ILE A 648 9.28 -7.70 -22.85
CA ILE A 648 7.96 -7.64 -23.48
C ILE A 648 7.97 -8.63 -24.65
N SER A 649 6.99 -9.53 -24.71
CA SER A 649 6.77 -10.41 -25.87
C SER A 649 5.27 -10.60 -26.13
N PHE A 650 4.93 -11.10 -27.32
CA PHE A 650 3.57 -11.48 -27.68
C PHE A 650 3.50 -12.97 -27.98
N GLY A 651 2.34 -13.58 -27.78
CA GLY A 651 2.15 -15.00 -28.07
C GLY A 651 0.70 -15.42 -28.14
N TYR A 652 0.47 -16.71 -28.36
CA TYR A 652 -0.86 -17.32 -28.42
C TYR A 652 -0.81 -18.80 -28.01
N GLY A 653 -1.97 -19.35 -27.66
CA GLY A 653 -2.11 -20.74 -27.20
C GLY A 653 -1.19 -21.11 -26.04
N SER A 654 -0.71 -22.36 -26.01
CA SER A 654 0.06 -22.92 -24.90
C SER A 654 1.57 -22.54 -24.91
N GLY A 655 1.88 -21.27 -25.17
CA GLY A 655 3.25 -20.73 -25.06
C GLY A 655 4.01 -20.53 -26.37
N TYR A 656 3.33 -20.29 -27.50
CA TYR A 656 4.01 -19.87 -28.73
C TYR A 656 4.27 -18.37 -28.71
N THR A 657 5.53 -17.95 -28.79
CA THR A 657 5.91 -16.55 -29.02
C THR A 657 5.77 -16.20 -30.50
N VAL A 658 5.28 -14.99 -30.81
CA VAL A 658 5.29 -14.43 -32.17
C VAL A 658 6.34 -13.34 -32.33
N ASP A 659 6.91 -13.25 -33.52
CA ASP A 659 7.70 -12.08 -33.91
C ASP A 659 6.80 -10.85 -34.06
N PHE A 660 7.29 -9.69 -33.63
CA PHE A 660 6.60 -8.41 -33.72
C PHE A 660 7.54 -7.30 -34.17
N SER A 661 6.99 -6.25 -34.78
CA SER A 661 7.75 -5.07 -35.20
C SER A 661 7.87 -4.03 -34.08
N LEU A 662 8.96 -3.28 -34.15
CA LEU A 662 9.18 -2.05 -33.39
C LEU A 662 9.20 -0.89 -34.39
N LEU A 663 8.16 -0.06 -34.37
CA LEU A 663 8.01 1.07 -35.28
C LEU A 663 9.27 1.95 -35.31
N ASN A 664 9.47 2.66 -36.43
CA ASN A 664 10.71 3.33 -36.85
C ASN A 664 11.80 2.39 -37.42
N GLY A 665 11.40 1.34 -38.15
CA GLY A 665 12.29 0.62 -39.08
C GLY A 665 13.34 -0.28 -38.43
N LYS A 666 13.04 -0.88 -37.28
CA LYS A 666 13.85 -1.96 -36.70
C LYS A 666 13.45 -3.32 -37.30
N PRO A 667 14.34 -4.33 -37.28
CA PRO A 667 13.94 -5.69 -37.63
C PRO A 667 12.91 -6.25 -36.65
N TYR A 668 12.13 -7.22 -37.11
CA TYR A 668 11.24 -8.04 -36.27
C TYR A 668 12.01 -8.69 -35.11
N VAL A 669 11.35 -8.77 -33.95
CA VAL A 669 11.89 -9.39 -32.73
C VAL A 669 10.86 -10.28 -32.07
N ASN A 670 11.32 -11.36 -31.42
CA ASN A 670 10.48 -12.21 -30.58
C ASN A 670 10.27 -11.65 -29.16
N SER A 671 11.12 -10.71 -28.74
CA SER A 671 10.99 -10.00 -27.47
C SER A 671 11.75 -8.67 -27.46
N LEU A 672 11.29 -7.75 -26.62
CA LEU A 672 11.88 -6.44 -26.38
C LEU A 672 12.22 -6.31 -24.89
N ASN A 673 13.50 -6.25 -24.55
CA ASN A 673 13.92 -5.78 -23.23
C ASN A 673 13.82 -4.24 -23.19
N TYR A 674 13.08 -3.70 -22.24
CA TYR A 674 12.90 -2.26 -22.10
C TYR A 674 12.64 -1.85 -20.66
N SER A 675 13.29 -0.79 -20.17
CA SER A 675 13.00 -0.20 -18.86
C SER A 675 12.19 1.11 -18.98
N PRO A 676 11.36 1.47 -17.99
CA PRO A 676 10.83 2.83 -17.86
C PRO A 676 11.93 3.90 -17.90
N LEU A 677 13.11 3.60 -17.35
CA LEU A 677 14.29 4.45 -17.37
C LEU A 677 14.79 4.76 -18.79
N ASP A 678 14.66 3.86 -19.77
CA ASP A 678 15.01 4.13 -21.17
C ASP A 678 14.09 5.17 -21.82
N TYR A 679 12.79 5.09 -21.51
CA TYR A 679 11.80 6.08 -21.93
C TYR A 679 12.07 7.44 -21.29
N LEU A 680 12.31 7.47 -19.96
CA LEU A 680 12.61 8.70 -19.23
C LEU A 680 13.93 9.33 -19.70
N ASN A 681 14.98 8.55 -19.94
CA ASN A 681 16.24 9.03 -20.52
C ASN A 681 16.07 9.58 -21.94
N THR A 682 15.11 9.07 -22.71
CA THR A 682 14.73 9.63 -24.01
C THR A 682 14.04 10.98 -23.84
N LEU A 683 12.99 11.05 -23.00
CA LEU A 683 12.25 12.29 -22.71
C LEU A 683 13.11 13.40 -22.08
N SER A 684 14.06 13.08 -21.21
CA SER A 684 15.05 14.04 -20.68
C SER A 684 15.91 14.71 -21.76
N ARG A 685 16.00 14.11 -22.95
CA ARG A 685 16.79 14.62 -24.10
C ARG A 685 15.95 15.24 -25.21
N THR A 686 14.77 14.69 -25.49
CA THR A 686 13.93 15.07 -26.65
C THR A 686 12.65 15.81 -26.30
N GLY A 687 12.23 15.81 -25.03
CA GLY A 687 11.02 16.46 -24.58
C GLY A 687 11.08 17.99 -24.63
N ASN A 688 9.90 18.62 -24.49
CA ASN A 688 9.84 20.04 -24.17
C ASN A 688 10.33 20.29 -22.72
N LYS A 689 10.66 21.54 -22.37
CA LYS A 689 11.23 21.89 -21.06
C LYS A 689 10.44 21.36 -19.85
N LYS A 690 9.09 21.31 -19.91
CA LYS A 690 8.25 20.74 -18.84
C LYS A 690 8.42 19.21 -18.80
N LEU A 691 8.25 18.55 -19.94
CA LEU A 691 8.33 17.08 -20.07
C LEU A 691 9.71 16.50 -19.71
N SER A 692 10.80 17.16 -20.12
CA SER A 692 12.16 16.74 -19.75
C SER A 692 12.46 16.99 -18.26
N SER A 693 11.90 18.04 -17.66
CA SER A 693 12.04 18.28 -16.20
C SER A 693 11.29 17.22 -15.40
N LEU A 694 10.10 16.81 -15.88
CA LEU A 694 9.33 15.71 -15.34
C LEU A 694 10.11 14.40 -15.45
N ALA A 695 10.56 14.03 -16.65
CA ALA A 695 11.29 12.79 -16.88
C ALA A 695 12.55 12.67 -16.01
N GLU A 696 13.31 13.77 -15.89
CA GLU A 696 14.51 13.83 -15.06
C GLU A 696 14.19 13.68 -13.57
N SER A 697 13.12 14.30 -13.08
CA SER A 697 12.69 14.18 -11.68
C SER A 697 12.14 12.79 -11.37
N THR A 698 11.38 12.17 -12.28
CA THR A 698 10.87 10.79 -12.14
C THR A 698 12.02 9.79 -12.02
N LYS A 699 13.05 9.91 -12.87
CA LYS A 699 14.28 9.11 -12.78
C LYS A 699 14.99 9.32 -11.44
N ILE A 700 15.20 10.56 -11.03
CA ILE A 700 15.91 10.87 -9.78
C ILE A 700 15.14 10.32 -8.57
N PHE A 701 13.80 10.39 -8.58
CA PHE A 701 12.95 9.78 -7.57
C PHE A 701 13.11 8.26 -7.51
N GLY A 702 12.89 7.55 -8.62
CA GLY A 702 12.98 6.09 -8.63
C GLY A 702 14.37 5.54 -8.34
N ASN A 703 15.44 6.18 -8.82
CA ASN A 703 16.82 5.78 -8.49
C ASN A 703 17.14 6.02 -7.00
N ASN A 704 16.55 7.04 -6.36
CA ASN A 704 16.66 7.23 -4.90
C ASN A 704 15.81 6.22 -4.11
N ALA A 705 14.60 5.90 -4.57
CA ALA A 705 13.75 4.88 -3.98
C ALA A 705 14.40 3.48 -4.07
N LYS A 706 15.02 3.14 -5.21
CA LYS A 706 15.82 1.92 -5.35
C LYS A 706 16.98 1.91 -4.37
N ALA A 707 17.79 2.95 -4.36
CA ALA A 707 18.92 3.05 -3.44
C ALA A 707 18.52 2.95 -1.96
N PHE A 708 17.38 3.53 -1.59
CA PHE A 708 16.83 3.46 -0.24
C PHE A 708 16.35 2.05 0.15
N PHE A 709 15.65 1.34 -0.74
CA PHE A 709 15.12 -0.01 -0.44
C PHE A 709 16.16 -1.13 -0.61
N ASP A 710 17.11 -0.99 -1.52
CA ASP A 710 18.17 -1.97 -1.80
C ASP A 710 19.42 -1.76 -0.90
N GLY A 711 19.44 -0.69 -0.07
CA GLY A 711 20.54 -0.39 0.85
C GLY A 711 21.83 0.14 0.19
N ILE A 712 21.72 0.70 -1.02
CA ILE A 712 22.86 1.17 -1.83
C ILE A 712 22.90 2.70 -1.97
N THR A 713 23.91 3.24 -2.66
CA THR A 713 24.03 4.68 -2.94
C THR A 713 23.36 5.02 -4.29
N PRO A 714 22.54 6.09 -4.39
CA PRO A 714 21.93 6.52 -5.65
C PRO A 714 22.93 7.26 -6.54
N ASP A 715 22.73 7.20 -7.86
CA ASP A 715 23.54 7.95 -8.85
C ASP A 715 23.57 9.46 -8.59
N LYS A 716 22.53 9.98 -7.92
CA LYS A 716 22.37 11.40 -7.59
C LYS A 716 21.60 11.57 -6.29
N THR A 717 22.33 11.89 -5.22
CA THR A 717 21.76 12.40 -3.96
C THR A 717 21.07 13.75 -4.20
N VAL A 718 19.93 13.97 -3.53
CA VAL A 718 19.17 15.22 -3.59
C VAL A 718 19.32 15.98 -2.28
N THR A 719 19.66 17.26 -2.38
CA THR A 719 19.96 18.16 -1.25
C THR A 719 19.32 19.54 -1.48
N GLY A 720 19.53 20.48 -0.56
CA GLY A 720 19.13 21.89 -0.71
C GLY A 720 17.72 22.21 -0.22
N LEU A 721 16.74 21.33 -0.47
CA LEU A 721 15.38 21.49 0.08
C LEU A 721 15.38 21.21 1.59
N THR A 722 14.80 22.12 2.37
CA THR A 722 14.74 22.07 3.84
C THR A 722 13.31 21.92 4.36
N SER A 723 13.17 21.58 5.65
CA SER A 723 11.87 21.55 6.34
C SER A 723 11.11 22.89 6.28
N ASP A 724 11.83 24.02 6.37
CA ASP A 724 11.25 25.37 6.31
C ASP A 724 10.64 25.69 4.94
N ASP A 725 11.20 25.16 3.84
CA ASP A 725 10.70 25.34 2.47
C ASP A 725 9.34 24.65 2.25
N VAL A 726 9.11 23.52 2.92
CA VAL A 726 7.90 22.68 2.74
C VAL A 726 6.89 22.79 3.89
N LYS A 727 7.06 23.72 4.83
CA LYS A 727 6.14 23.87 5.98
C LYS A 727 4.69 24.21 5.65
N SER A 728 4.37 24.61 4.42
CA SER A 728 2.99 24.73 3.92
C SER A 728 2.25 23.37 3.85
N PHE A 729 3.01 22.26 3.83
CA PHE A 729 2.51 20.89 3.88
C PHE A 729 2.48 20.30 5.29
N ALA A 730 2.81 21.07 6.33
CA ALA A 730 2.54 20.67 7.71
C ALA A 730 1.06 20.25 7.88
N PRO A 731 0.77 19.21 8.69
CA PRO A 731 -0.59 18.74 8.88
C PRO A 731 -1.41 19.80 9.64
N SER A 732 -2.68 19.95 9.28
CA SER A 732 -3.63 20.67 10.12
C SER A 732 -4.46 19.66 10.90
N VAL A 733 -4.29 19.65 12.22
CA VAL A 733 -4.98 18.76 13.15
C VAL A 733 -6.00 19.56 13.95
N THR A 734 -7.24 19.09 13.97
CA THR A 734 -8.25 19.41 14.98
C THR A 734 -8.41 18.17 15.83
N GLU A 735 -8.08 18.25 17.12
CA GLU A 735 -8.28 17.13 18.05
C GLU A 735 -9.77 16.79 18.14
N GLY A 736 -10.09 15.49 18.16
CA GLY A 736 -11.44 15.02 18.42
C GLY A 736 -11.74 14.91 19.92
N LYS A 737 -12.97 14.59 20.28
CA LYS A 737 -13.36 14.35 21.69
C LYS A 737 -12.58 13.17 22.33
N SER A 738 -12.16 12.19 21.52
CA SER A 738 -11.51 10.95 21.97
C SER A 738 -10.35 10.48 21.07
N THR A 739 -10.22 11.06 19.87
CA THR A 739 -9.31 10.58 18.83
C THR A 739 -8.21 11.58 18.52
N LYS A 740 -6.97 11.07 18.57
CA LYS A 740 -5.73 11.83 18.49
C LYS A 740 -4.89 11.37 17.31
N TYR A 741 -4.48 12.30 16.45
CA TYR A 741 -3.52 12.07 15.38
C TYR A 741 -2.08 12.03 15.92
N TYR A 742 -1.23 11.23 15.27
CA TYR A 742 0.16 11.00 15.67
C TYR A 742 1.16 11.08 14.50
N GLY A 743 0.78 10.66 13.29
CA GLY A 743 1.68 10.64 12.14
C GLY A 743 1.05 10.10 10.86
N GLN A 744 1.83 10.10 9.78
CA GLN A 744 1.45 9.50 8.51
C GLN A 744 2.66 8.85 7.82
N SER A 745 2.39 7.91 6.92
CA SER A 745 3.38 7.28 6.07
C SER A 745 2.93 7.30 4.61
N LEU A 746 3.89 7.13 3.70
CA LEU A 746 3.63 7.08 2.27
C LEU A 746 4.17 5.77 1.71
N LEU A 747 3.28 4.93 1.19
CA LEU A 747 3.64 3.60 0.71
C LEU A 747 4.23 3.71 -0.71
N LEU A 748 5.51 3.34 -0.87
CA LEU A 748 6.25 3.48 -2.14
C LEU A 748 6.67 2.13 -2.78
N ARG A 749 6.33 1.01 -2.14
CA ARG A 749 6.61 -0.36 -2.63
C ARG A 749 5.49 -0.95 -3.50
N SER A 750 4.30 -0.37 -3.47
CA SER A 750 3.12 -0.86 -4.18
C SER A 750 2.40 0.31 -4.89
N ASN A 751 1.10 0.49 -4.65
CA ASN A 751 0.36 1.66 -5.09
C ASN A 751 0.70 2.82 -4.14
N THR A 752 0.95 4.03 -4.66
CA THR A 752 1.20 5.20 -3.82
C THR A 752 -0.02 5.50 -2.97
N ALA A 753 0.07 5.18 -1.68
CA ALA A 753 -1.00 5.28 -0.72
C ALA A 753 -0.55 6.11 0.49
N LEU A 754 -1.41 7.01 0.95
CA LEU A 754 -1.16 7.85 2.12
C LEU A 754 -1.89 7.23 3.30
N ARG A 755 -1.13 6.66 4.23
CA ARG A 755 -1.67 6.04 5.44
C ARG A 755 -1.59 7.07 6.57
N LEU A 756 -2.73 7.41 7.18
CA LEU A 756 -2.85 8.36 8.30
C LEU A 756 -3.12 7.60 9.60
N TYR A 757 -2.30 7.85 10.62
CA TYR A 757 -2.22 7.03 11.81
C TYR A 757 -2.78 7.83 13.02
N PHE A 758 -3.87 7.38 13.67
CA PHE A 758 -4.50 8.06 14.84
C PHE A 758 -5.01 7.11 15.95
N LYS A 759 -4.66 7.29 17.24
CA LYS A 759 -5.31 6.53 18.33
C LYS A 759 -6.71 7.08 18.61
N GLY A 760 -7.74 6.25 18.45
CA GLY A 760 -9.15 6.56 18.70
C GLY A 760 -10.07 5.89 17.67
N SER A 761 -11.37 6.17 17.71
CA SER A 761 -12.33 5.40 16.89
C SER A 761 -12.31 5.80 15.42
N ILE A 762 -12.17 4.80 14.55
CA ILE A 762 -12.32 4.93 13.10
C ILE A 762 -13.77 4.79 12.61
N SER A 763 -14.69 4.40 13.51
CA SER A 763 -16.10 4.28 13.17
C SER A 763 -16.67 5.61 12.68
N GLY A 764 -17.49 5.57 11.63
CA GLY A 764 -18.05 6.78 11.00
C GLY A 764 -17.04 7.69 10.30
N CYS A 765 -15.78 7.26 10.12
CA CYS A 765 -14.76 7.97 9.36
C CYS A 765 -15.24 8.36 7.95
N LYS A 766 -14.86 9.57 7.51
CA LYS A 766 -15.12 10.11 6.18
C LYS A 766 -13.86 10.80 5.67
N VAL A 767 -13.25 10.24 4.63
CA VAL A 767 -12.21 10.93 3.88
C VAL A 767 -12.85 11.80 2.81
N THR A 768 -12.52 13.09 2.81
CA THR A 768 -12.89 14.00 1.72
C THR A 768 -11.68 14.68 1.10
N ASP A 769 -11.76 15.00 -0.19
CA ASP A 769 -10.77 15.82 -0.87
C ASP A 769 -10.91 17.31 -0.48
N SER A 770 -10.02 18.14 -1.02
CA SER A 770 -10.04 19.60 -0.85
C SER A 770 -11.29 20.31 -1.41
N LYS A 771 -12.22 19.58 -2.04
CA LYS A 771 -13.52 20.06 -2.56
C LYS A 771 -14.71 19.50 -1.76
N GLY A 772 -14.45 18.73 -0.70
CA GLY A 772 -15.48 18.10 0.14
C GLY A 772 -16.11 16.85 -0.48
N ARG A 773 -15.54 16.29 -1.56
CA ARG A 773 -16.02 15.05 -2.19
C ARG A 773 -15.48 13.85 -1.44
N SER A 774 -16.31 12.84 -1.19
CA SER A 774 -15.85 11.57 -0.61
C SER A 774 -14.77 10.93 -1.48
N VAL A 775 -13.73 10.39 -0.84
CA VAL A 775 -12.63 9.65 -1.47
C VAL A 775 -12.72 8.19 -0.99
N SER A 776 -12.34 7.23 -1.83
CA SER A 776 -12.20 5.84 -1.41
C SER A 776 -11.01 5.69 -0.47
N PHE A 777 -11.19 4.94 0.61
CA PHE A 777 -10.15 4.65 1.59
C PHE A 777 -10.32 3.22 2.09
N VAL A 778 -9.22 2.61 2.53
CA VAL A 778 -9.24 1.37 3.31
C VAL A 778 -8.83 1.68 4.74
N THR A 779 -9.29 0.85 5.66
CA THR A 779 -9.10 1.05 7.10
C THR A 779 -8.48 -0.20 7.71
N GLY A 780 -7.64 -0.01 8.71
CA GLY A 780 -6.97 -1.13 9.36
C GLY A 780 -5.98 -0.67 10.40
N THR A 781 -5.07 -1.58 10.70
CA THR A 781 -4.30 -1.57 11.95
C THR A 781 -2.89 -2.13 11.71
N ALA A 782 -1.86 -1.30 11.54
CA ALA A 782 -0.46 -1.72 11.40
C ALA A 782 0.52 -0.99 12.34
N SER A 783 0.73 -1.54 13.56
CA SER A 783 1.56 -1.06 14.70
C SER A 783 0.92 -0.19 15.81
N GLY A 784 -0.36 -0.32 16.24
CA GLY A 784 -1.10 0.37 17.34
C GLY A 784 -1.87 1.78 17.34
N MET A 785 -2.41 2.39 16.26
CA MET A 785 -3.08 3.71 15.94
C MET A 785 -4.05 3.37 14.80
N ASN A 786 -5.30 3.80 14.68
CA ASN A 786 -6.12 3.39 13.53
C ASN A 786 -5.58 4.02 12.23
N TYR A 787 -5.37 3.20 11.20
CA TYR A 787 -5.08 3.73 9.87
C TYR A 787 -6.33 4.02 9.06
N VAL A 788 -6.32 5.22 8.49
CA VAL A 788 -7.02 5.50 7.24
C VAL A 788 -5.96 5.52 6.16
N GLU A 789 -5.96 4.51 5.30
CA GLU A 789 -5.15 4.50 4.10
C GLU A 789 -5.99 5.03 2.94
N ILE A 790 -5.45 6.05 2.28
CA ILE A 790 -5.99 6.59 1.04
C ILE A 790 -5.16 5.96 -0.07
N PRO A 791 -5.63 4.85 -0.69
CA PRO A 791 -4.92 4.20 -1.77
C PRO A 791 -5.01 5.03 -3.05
N ASP A 792 -4.25 4.59 -4.04
CA ASP A 792 -4.33 5.07 -5.42
C ASP A 792 -4.15 6.59 -5.64
N ILE A 793 -3.34 7.24 -4.81
CA ILE A 793 -2.97 8.65 -5.00
C ILE A 793 -1.99 8.76 -6.16
N THR A 794 -2.50 9.21 -7.31
CA THR A 794 -1.72 9.50 -8.50
C THR A 794 -0.79 10.70 -8.31
N ALA A 795 0.26 10.82 -9.14
CA ALA A 795 1.36 11.75 -8.90
C ALA A 795 0.95 13.26 -8.93
N ASP A 796 -0.13 13.57 -9.64
CA ASP A 796 -0.78 14.89 -9.69
C ASP A 796 -1.55 15.25 -8.41
N ASN A 797 -1.85 14.26 -7.57
CA ASN A 797 -2.59 14.42 -6.32
C ASN A 797 -1.70 14.36 -5.07
N LEU A 798 -0.37 14.28 -5.22
CA LEU A 798 0.60 14.26 -4.10
C LEU A 798 0.64 15.55 -3.26
N GLU A 799 0.20 16.68 -3.81
CA GLU A 799 0.04 17.95 -3.07
C GLU A 799 -1.38 18.16 -2.53
N ASN A 800 -2.35 17.32 -2.95
CA ASN A 800 -3.74 17.50 -2.55
C ASN A 800 -3.90 17.18 -1.07
N LYS A 801 -4.59 18.08 -0.38
CA LYS A 801 -4.94 17.88 1.03
C LYS A 801 -6.22 17.06 1.11
N PHE A 802 -6.08 15.89 1.71
CA PHE A 802 -7.18 15.01 2.11
C PHE A 802 -7.55 15.37 3.54
N THR A 803 -8.85 15.46 3.82
CA THR A 803 -9.41 15.67 5.16
C THR A 803 -9.99 14.36 5.64
N VAL A 804 -9.28 13.68 6.54
CA VAL A 804 -9.84 12.57 7.30
C VAL A 804 -10.67 13.17 8.44
N SER A 805 -11.99 13.04 8.36
CA SER A 805 -12.93 13.46 9.41
C SER A 805 -13.47 12.25 10.16
N LEU A 806 -13.42 12.29 11.48
CA LEU A 806 -13.79 11.19 12.36
C LEU A 806 -15.12 11.46 13.06
N ALA A 807 -15.74 10.40 13.59
CA ALA A 807 -17.05 10.51 14.21
C ALA A 807 -17.05 11.39 15.46
N ASP A 808 -15.94 11.50 16.19
CA ASP A 808 -15.86 12.28 17.44
C ASP A 808 -15.58 13.79 17.22
N GLY A 809 -15.62 14.25 15.97
CA GLY A 809 -15.29 15.61 15.55
C GLY A 809 -13.81 15.83 15.19
N GLY A 810 -12.93 14.85 15.42
CA GLY A 810 -11.51 14.92 15.07
C GLY A 810 -11.29 15.05 13.56
N LYS A 811 -10.35 15.89 13.15
CA LYS A 811 -10.06 16.14 11.73
C LYS A 811 -8.57 16.30 11.47
N VAL A 812 -8.07 15.57 10.49
CA VAL A 812 -6.69 15.67 10.02
C VAL A 812 -6.70 16.06 8.55
N THR A 813 -6.05 17.18 8.23
CA THR A 813 -5.93 17.69 6.85
C THR A 813 -4.46 17.67 6.43
N LEU A 814 -4.07 16.70 5.59
CA LEU A 814 -2.69 16.51 5.17
C LEU A 814 -2.57 15.89 3.76
N SER A 815 -1.35 15.69 3.28
CA SER A 815 -1.03 15.29 1.89
C SER A 815 0.21 14.38 1.85
N PRO A 816 0.52 13.68 0.76
CA PRO A 816 1.82 13.00 0.59
C PRO A 816 3.06 13.91 0.76
N MET A 817 2.96 15.21 0.46
CA MET A 817 4.03 16.17 0.79
C MET A 817 4.20 16.44 2.29
N THR A 818 3.25 16.04 3.14
CA THR A 818 3.40 16.08 4.59
C THR A 818 4.48 15.10 5.05
N TYR A 819 4.60 13.92 4.41
CA TYR A 819 5.71 13.00 4.62
C TYR A 819 7.07 13.63 4.31
N VAL A 820 7.15 14.45 3.25
CA VAL A 820 8.39 15.20 2.93
C VAL A 820 8.72 16.21 4.02
N TYR A 821 7.73 17.00 4.47
CA TYR A 821 7.93 17.98 5.53
C TYR A 821 8.39 17.36 6.84
N GLU A 822 7.66 16.35 7.35
CA GLU A 822 7.96 15.70 8.63
C GLU A 822 9.31 14.95 8.57
N THR A 823 9.59 14.24 7.48
CA THR A 823 10.89 13.56 7.29
C THR A 823 12.05 14.56 7.31
N LEU A 824 11.95 15.70 6.63
CA LEU A 824 13.00 16.71 6.64
C LEU A 824 13.12 17.38 8.01
N LEU A 825 12.02 17.73 8.65
CA LEU A 825 11.99 18.37 9.98
C LEU A 825 12.72 17.54 11.04
N HIS A 826 12.63 16.22 10.97
CA HIS A 826 13.27 15.32 11.94
C HIS A 826 14.68 14.87 11.53
N TYR A 827 14.97 14.73 10.23
CA TYR A 827 16.15 14.01 9.76
C TYR A 827 17.08 14.79 8.80
N GLU A 828 16.79 16.04 8.43
CA GLU A 828 17.63 16.74 7.44
C GLU A 828 19.06 17.03 7.88
N ASN A 829 19.31 16.96 9.19
CA ASN A 829 20.62 17.10 9.84
C ASN A 829 21.23 15.75 10.31
N ASP A 830 20.54 14.62 10.11
CA ASP A 830 21.00 13.29 10.49
C ASP A 830 21.69 12.58 9.30
N SER A 831 23.00 12.38 9.40
CA SER A 831 23.79 11.71 8.35
C SER A 831 23.46 10.23 8.19
N SER A 832 22.92 9.55 9.22
CA SER A 832 22.44 8.17 9.12
C SER A 832 21.14 8.04 8.32
N LYS A 833 20.40 9.14 8.18
CA LYS A 833 19.14 9.23 7.42
C LYS A 833 19.29 9.98 6.10
N ALA A 834 20.51 10.32 5.69
CA ALA A 834 20.80 11.05 4.46
C ALA A 834 20.13 10.44 3.22
N GLN A 835 20.03 9.11 3.13
CA GLN A 835 19.38 8.43 2.01
C GLN A 835 17.84 8.56 2.01
N LEU A 836 17.21 8.52 3.19
CA LEU A 836 15.77 8.79 3.34
C LEU A 836 15.48 10.25 2.98
N CYS A 837 16.26 11.19 3.52
CA CYS A 837 16.17 12.62 3.21
C CYS A 837 16.39 12.89 1.71
N SER A 838 17.32 12.22 1.06
CA SER A 838 17.52 12.28 -0.40
C SER A 838 16.26 11.81 -1.17
N THR A 839 15.64 10.73 -0.71
CA THR A 839 14.46 10.12 -1.35
C THR A 839 13.21 11.01 -1.24
N VAL A 840 12.93 11.60 -0.07
CA VAL A 840 11.77 12.51 0.07
C VAL A 840 11.97 13.84 -0.68
N ARG A 841 13.21 14.34 -0.78
CA ARG A 841 13.52 15.51 -1.63
C ARG A 841 13.35 15.18 -3.11
N ALA A 842 13.69 13.96 -3.52
CA ALA A 842 13.46 13.49 -4.89
C ALA A 842 11.96 13.36 -5.19
N LEU A 843 11.15 12.83 -4.26
CA LEU A 843 9.69 12.76 -4.33
C LEU A 843 9.04 14.16 -4.48
N TYR A 844 9.50 15.15 -3.71
CA TYR A 844 9.04 16.54 -3.84
C TYR A 844 9.36 17.13 -5.21
N ASN A 845 10.60 16.96 -5.69
CA ASN A 845 11.01 17.45 -7.01
C ASN A 845 10.23 16.75 -8.14
N TYR A 846 9.89 15.47 -7.98
CA TYR A 846 8.98 14.74 -8.87
C TYR A 846 7.57 15.36 -8.85
N SER A 847 6.96 15.52 -7.67
CA SER A 847 5.63 16.13 -7.54
C SER A 847 5.57 17.53 -8.17
N LYS A 848 6.54 18.41 -7.88
CA LYS A 848 6.63 19.75 -8.50
C LYS A 848 6.82 19.71 -10.01
N ALA A 849 7.53 18.72 -10.54
CA ALA A 849 7.67 18.54 -11.98
C ALA A 849 6.38 18.02 -12.64
N VAL A 850 5.58 17.19 -11.96
CA VAL A 850 4.24 16.78 -12.40
C VAL A 850 3.28 17.98 -12.43
N GLN A 851 3.21 18.78 -11.35
CA GLN A 851 2.37 19.99 -11.33
C GLN A 851 2.76 20.98 -12.44
N ASN A 852 4.06 21.20 -12.65
CA ASN A 852 4.57 22.04 -13.73
C ASN A 852 4.31 21.45 -15.13
N TYR A 853 4.11 20.14 -15.28
CA TYR A 853 3.78 19.51 -16.56
C TYR A 853 2.28 19.57 -16.91
N LEU A 854 1.40 19.54 -15.89
CA LEU A 854 -0.06 19.55 -16.05
C LEU A 854 -0.68 20.95 -16.08
N SER A 855 0.10 21.98 -15.71
CA SER A 855 -0.17 23.41 -15.89
C SER A 855 0.39 23.95 -17.22
#